data_AF-A0A3M8DAZ6-F1
#
_entry.id   AF-A0A3M8DAZ6-F1
#
_cell.length_a   1.000
_cell.length_b   1.000
_cell.length_c   1.000
_cell.angle_alpha   90.00
_cell.angle_beta   90.00
_cell.angle_gamma   90.00
#
_symmetry.space_group_name_H-M   'P 1'
#
loop_
_entity.id
_entity.type
_entity.pdbx_description
1 polymer ?
#
loop_
_entity_poly.entity_id
_entity_poly.type
_entity_poly.pdbx_seq_one_letter_code
_entity_poly.pdbx_strand_id
1 'polypeptide(L)'
;MKAKKLVSVLCGVSLLAAPIMNSSAASEPSPAAAEQVQSTEKLLSSAMSEYRSNDRTLSDATIKEIMRQKESVLPIARKGILMEANRLRFPIADSDALYDEWSFWLEVARQLHDERLLPDLLHWTDDRRSIPNPFRLGEVIDGVLPAGKEGTLLPLLDKATEEGAEVLLSLYAKRVQVSAQQIQDWLTNYAKSPSIGGIVSVIAGLPDGQEQLKQQFGKTPGAHELDRAIIGRIDYGKDRKWASEVAKATEDAYIEQTIDMTLAYHHGDPDAVKRLYKSGEKGGYQVLLTGPVEKLIVARYPDGMLAKGIKQYEAITGKPYFFGGENEEWYRAKGADYDKPQAGITQWQAFIRAYPNHPAADDAAYRLARCYQIAGQYDEALIWFERALKSGDADMWYDASGQFLFVLDVNTGQDGFAKLEKTEMPEWKQIWVAYSKAVETLRANQFEQAARELQNLITRYDGKEIFADSVLQYVWYDRMAGDTFWYHVKQQLTSVRKLASLQEAANQAKGADRARKQYELAAAIFHDEFTYYNYLWHGERQTFFWIGQIREMEYDESLDRYIGRFNHLVQAKRQFDLIQLDQADPETGAKALFSRALCDSKLTQYGQEVSFHSTRAALLTDLVDTGEQLLKRYPDSELADDMLLLMYRYNNDDALIQRLLTHYPKSDSAAEAKKLQSEKNTTAGGQQQPSPFLSRLPYQQLSQDDWKLPATVAKWYAEKKPSDKLMEAVIEESGWTYFAIKPEKGKVPTISGLEVDHNNTYVYYWLSDPSKTNVRSDQDCVLIRVPTRFLPKGEIRFRLA
;
A
#
# COMPACT_ATOMS: atom_id res chain seq x y z
N MET A 1 24.83 0.30 -13.47
CA MET A 1 23.44 0.60 -13.07
C MET A 1 22.59 1.31 -14.15
N LYS A 2 23.15 1.85 -15.25
CA LYS A 2 22.38 2.56 -16.29
C LYS A 2 21.82 1.70 -17.45
N ALA A 3 22.19 0.41 -17.56
CA ALA A 3 21.78 -0.45 -18.68
C ALA A 3 20.48 -1.26 -18.45
N LYS A 4 19.98 -1.37 -17.21
CA LYS A 4 18.77 -2.17 -16.89
C LYS A 4 17.43 -1.46 -17.18
N LYS A 5 17.41 -0.14 -17.41
CA LYS A 5 16.17 0.60 -17.68
C LYS A 5 15.74 0.60 -19.15
N LEU A 6 16.60 0.21 -20.09
CA LEU A 6 16.30 0.32 -21.53
C LEU A 6 15.53 -0.89 -22.09
N VAL A 7 15.60 -2.05 -21.45
CA VAL A 7 15.00 -3.30 -21.96
C VAL A 7 13.49 -3.38 -21.65
N SER A 8 13.02 -2.76 -20.57
CA SER A 8 11.59 -2.76 -20.21
C SER A 8 10.72 -1.87 -21.10
N VAL A 9 11.31 -0.93 -21.86
CA VAL A 9 10.58 0.00 -22.73
C VAL A 9 10.29 -0.60 -24.11
N LEU A 10 11.05 -1.61 -24.55
CA LEU A 10 10.95 -2.15 -25.92
C LEU A 10 10.01 -3.36 -26.06
N CYS A 11 9.68 -4.08 -24.98
CA CYS A 11 8.75 -5.22 -25.04
C CYS A 11 7.26 -4.83 -24.97
N GLY A 12 6.91 -3.56 -24.68
CA GLY A 12 5.53 -3.12 -24.52
C GLY A 12 4.83 -2.62 -25.79
N VAL A 13 5.56 -2.43 -26.90
CA VAL A 13 5.03 -1.72 -28.08
C VAL A 13 4.26 -2.66 -29.04
N SER A 14 4.42 -3.98 -28.93
CA SER A 14 3.92 -4.93 -29.93
C SER A 14 2.50 -5.50 -29.71
N LEU A 15 1.74 -5.00 -28.72
CA LEU A 15 0.37 -5.48 -28.41
C LEU A 15 -0.75 -4.45 -28.67
N LEU A 16 -0.44 -3.31 -29.30
CA LEU A 16 -1.40 -2.24 -29.54
C LEU A 16 -1.93 -2.27 -30.98
N ALA A 17 -2.82 -3.22 -31.28
CA ALA A 17 -3.69 -3.14 -32.46
C ALA A 17 -4.94 -4.03 -32.30
N ALA A 18 -6.00 -3.48 -31.65
CA ALA A 18 -7.44 -3.69 -31.91
C ALA A 18 -8.30 -3.51 -30.62
N PRO A 19 -9.54 -2.96 -30.71
CA PRO A 19 -9.84 -1.68 -31.32
C PRO A 19 -10.70 -0.77 -30.41
N ILE A 20 -10.58 0.54 -30.65
CA ILE A 20 -11.63 1.53 -30.39
C ILE A 20 -12.75 1.26 -31.40
N MET A 21 -13.56 0.22 -31.19
CA MET A 21 -14.79 -0.01 -31.94
C MET A 21 -15.86 -0.57 -31.00
N ASN A 22 -16.37 0.31 -30.15
CA ASN A 22 -17.65 0.10 -29.47
C ASN A 22 -18.46 1.39 -29.60
N SER A 23 -19.04 1.58 -30.79
CA SER A 23 -20.26 2.36 -30.95
C SER A 23 -21.11 1.69 -32.01
N SER A 24 -22.33 1.35 -31.63
CA SER A 24 -23.39 0.84 -32.49
C SER A 24 -23.54 1.65 -33.78
N ALA A 25 -23.53 0.94 -34.91
CA ALA A 25 -24.06 1.35 -36.22
C ALA A 25 -23.54 2.69 -36.79
N ALA A 26 -22.34 2.70 -37.37
CA ALA A 26 -21.99 3.56 -38.51
C ALA A 26 -20.72 3.04 -39.20
N SER A 27 -20.67 3.18 -40.53
CA SER A 27 -19.60 2.85 -41.48
C SER A 27 -18.17 2.74 -40.94
N GLU A 28 -17.44 1.70 -41.38
CA GLU A 28 -15.99 1.57 -41.17
C GLU A 28 -15.25 2.85 -41.61
N PRO A 29 -14.30 3.36 -40.80
CA PRO A 29 -13.49 4.51 -41.19
C PRO A 29 -12.65 4.19 -42.43
N SER A 30 -12.45 5.19 -43.30
CA SER A 30 -11.61 5.00 -44.48
C SER A 30 -10.16 4.64 -44.07
N PRO A 31 -9.41 3.89 -44.89
CA PRO A 31 -8.02 3.55 -44.60
C PRO A 31 -7.13 4.76 -44.30
N ALA A 32 -7.39 5.90 -44.95
CA ALA A 32 -6.68 7.15 -44.72
C ALA A 32 -6.95 7.74 -43.31
N ALA A 33 -8.19 7.63 -42.82
CA ALA A 33 -8.52 8.05 -41.46
C ALA A 33 -7.86 7.15 -40.40
N ALA A 34 -7.80 5.83 -40.66
CA ALA A 34 -7.11 4.89 -39.78
C ALA A 34 -5.59 5.15 -39.72
N GLU A 35 -4.96 5.42 -40.87
CA GLU A 35 -3.53 5.77 -40.95
C GLU A 35 -3.20 7.07 -40.21
N GLN A 36 -4.07 8.07 -40.32
CA GLN A 36 -3.92 9.36 -39.62
C GLN A 36 -4.03 9.20 -38.10
N VAL A 37 -4.96 8.38 -37.60
CA VAL A 37 -5.08 8.07 -36.17
C VAL A 37 -3.81 7.38 -35.66
N GLN A 38 -3.32 6.36 -36.37
CA GLN A 38 -2.11 5.64 -35.99
C GLN A 38 -0.86 6.53 -35.99
N SER A 39 -0.75 7.45 -36.96
CA SER A 39 0.32 8.46 -37.01
C SER A 39 0.27 9.39 -35.79
N THR A 40 -0.92 9.85 -35.41
CA THR A 40 -1.12 10.77 -34.27
C THR A 40 -0.78 10.09 -32.95
N GLU A 41 -1.21 8.84 -32.75
CA GLU A 41 -0.90 8.06 -31.55
C GLU A 41 0.61 7.82 -31.39
N LYS A 42 1.31 7.53 -32.50
CA LYS A 42 2.77 7.36 -32.51
C LYS A 42 3.50 8.66 -32.16
N LEU A 43 3.03 9.80 -32.68
CA LEU A 43 3.56 11.12 -32.33
C LEU A 43 3.43 11.37 -30.82
N LEU A 44 2.23 11.22 -30.28
CA LEU A 44 1.96 11.53 -28.87
C LEU A 44 2.68 10.56 -27.92
N SER A 45 2.85 9.30 -28.31
CA SER A 45 3.64 8.33 -27.55
C SER A 45 5.13 8.71 -27.48
N SER A 46 5.66 9.22 -28.59
CA SER A 46 7.04 9.72 -28.67
C SER A 46 7.21 11.00 -27.84
N ALA A 47 6.24 11.92 -27.95
CA ALA A 47 6.22 13.17 -27.17
C ALA A 47 6.15 12.91 -25.66
N MET A 48 5.36 11.93 -25.21
CA MET A 48 5.31 11.55 -23.80
C MET A 48 6.63 10.97 -23.29
N SER A 49 7.29 10.15 -24.12
CA SER A 49 8.61 9.60 -23.79
C SER A 49 9.66 10.71 -23.66
N GLU A 50 9.62 11.69 -24.57
CA GLU A 50 10.46 12.87 -24.53
C GLU A 50 10.17 13.73 -23.29
N TYR A 51 8.91 14.04 -23.01
CA TYR A 51 8.45 14.79 -21.85
C TYR A 51 8.96 14.21 -20.53
N ARG A 52 8.90 12.88 -20.37
CA ARG A 52 9.45 12.16 -19.21
C ARG A 52 10.97 12.26 -19.12
N SER A 53 11.66 12.38 -20.25
CA SER A 53 13.12 12.46 -20.32
C SER A 53 13.67 13.88 -20.16
N ASN A 54 12.87 14.90 -20.47
CA ASN A 54 13.31 16.29 -20.62
C ASN A 54 12.63 17.22 -19.61
N ASP A 55 12.71 16.86 -18.32
CA ASP A 55 12.20 17.65 -17.19
C ASP A 55 10.79 18.21 -17.41
N ARG A 56 9.88 17.37 -17.92
CA ARG A 56 8.47 17.73 -18.14
C ARG A 56 8.25 18.86 -19.15
N THR A 57 9.10 18.92 -20.17
CA THR A 57 8.98 19.84 -21.32
C THR A 57 9.10 19.12 -22.66
N LEU A 58 8.51 19.69 -23.72
CA LEU A 58 8.60 19.20 -25.10
C LEU A 58 9.58 20.09 -25.90
N SER A 59 10.35 19.49 -26.80
CA SER A 59 11.19 20.24 -27.74
C SER A 59 10.37 20.95 -28.81
N ASP A 60 10.95 22.01 -29.38
CA ASP A 60 10.36 22.77 -30.48
C ASP A 60 9.99 21.89 -31.68
N ALA A 61 10.77 20.84 -31.95
CA ALA A 61 10.50 19.91 -33.05
C ALA A 61 9.21 19.12 -32.81
N THR A 62 9.04 18.59 -31.60
CA THR A 62 7.83 17.86 -31.20
C THR A 62 6.63 18.78 -31.11
N ILE A 63 6.79 19.99 -30.57
CA ILE A 63 5.73 21.01 -30.54
C ILE A 63 5.26 21.36 -31.95
N LYS A 64 6.20 21.61 -32.88
CA LYS A 64 5.88 21.92 -34.27
C LYS A 64 5.10 20.80 -34.95
N GLU A 65 5.42 19.55 -34.64
CA GLU A 65 4.75 18.39 -35.19
C GLU A 65 3.35 18.17 -34.58
N ILE A 66 3.19 18.37 -33.27
CA ILE A 66 1.87 18.41 -32.60
C ILE A 66 0.99 19.49 -33.22
N MET A 67 1.53 20.69 -33.45
CA MET A 67 0.81 21.78 -34.10
C MET A 67 0.44 21.48 -35.55
N ARG A 68 1.30 20.75 -36.29
CA ARG A 68 0.99 20.29 -37.65
C ARG A 68 -0.19 19.32 -37.68
N GLN A 69 -0.35 18.49 -36.64
CA GLN A 69 -1.43 17.51 -36.50
C GLN A 69 -2.54 17.98 -35.55
N LYS A 70 -2.66 19.29 -35.32
CA LYS A 70 -3.53 19.89 -34.28
C LYS A 70 -4.97 19.34 -34.28
N GLU A 71 -5.62 19.26 -35.45
CA GLU A 71 -7.01 18.78 -35.53
C GLU A 71 -7.17 17.29 -35.18
N SER A 72 -6.13 16.47 -35.40
CA SER A 72 -6.11 15.06 -34.98
C SER A 72 -5.73 14.89 -33.51
N VAL A 73 -4.87 15.77 -32.99
CA VAL A 73 -4.44 15.75 -31.58
C VAL A 73 -5.55 16.20 -30.65
N LEU A 74 -6.33 17.23 -31.04
CA LEU A 74 -7.29 17.88 -30.15
C LEU A 74 -8.29 16.89 -29.50
N PRO A 75 -8.98 15.99 -30.23
CA PRO A 75 -9.91 15.05 -29.59
C PRO A 75 -9.22 14.10 -28.61
N ILE A 76 -7.95 13.74 -28.86
CA ILE A 76 -7.16 12.88 -27.97
C ILE A 76 -6.73 13.66 -26.72
N ALA A 77 -6.31 14.91 -26.90
CA ALA A 77 -5.94 15.81 -25.81
C ALA A 77 -7.12 16.07 -24.86
N ARG A 78 -8.34 16.26 -25.39
CA ARG A 78 -9.55 16.40 -24.55
C ARG A 78 -9.79 15.20 -23.65
N LYS A 79 -9.76 13.99 -24.24
CA LYS A 79 -9.87 12.72 -23.48
C LYS A 79 -8.73 12.53 -22.48
N GLY A 80 -7.52 12.96 -22.87
CA GLY A 80 -6.33 12.95 -22.03
C GLY A 80 -6.46 13.86 -20.81
N ILE A 81 -6.91 15.10 -21.00
CA ILE A 81 -7.17 16.07 -19.91
C ILE A 81 -8.23 15.52 -18.96
N LEU A 82 -9.34 14.98 -19.48
CA LEU A 82 -10.42 14.41 -18.66
C LEU A 82 -10.05 13.06 -18.01
N MET A 83 -8.92 12.48 -18.40
CA MET A 83 -8.43 11.17 -17.98
C MET A 83 -9.42 10.02 -18.29
N GLU A 84 -10.16 10.11 -19.40
CA GLU A 84 -11.14 9.09 -19.81
C GLU A 84 -10.51 7.70 -20.09
N ALA A 85 -11.30 6.63 -19.97
CA ALA A 85 -10.90 5.29 -20.37
C ALA A 85 -10.64 5.22 -21.89
N ASN A 86 -9.54 4.56 -22.30
CA ASN A 86 -9.03 4.49 -23.69
C ASN A 86 -8.31 5.73 -24.23
N ARG A 87 -7.76 6.58 -23.36
CA ARG A 87 -6.61 7.45 -23.71
C ARG A 87 -5.38 6.61 -24.07
N LEU A 88 -4.30 7.24 -24.54
CA LEU A 88 -3.03 6.56 -24.88
C LEU A 88 -2.68 5.59 -23.75
N ARG A 89 -2.82 4.27 -23.99
CA ARG A 89 -2.64 3.23 -22.96
C ARG A 89 -1.16 3.10 -22.63
N PHE A 90 -0.60 4.09 -21.94
CA PHE A 90 0.73 4.00 -21.39
C PHE A 90 0.69 2.95 -20.29
N PRO A 91 1.66 2.02 -20.21
CA PRO A 91 1.73 1.08 -19.11
C PRO A 91 1.87 1.87 -17.80
N ILE A 92 0.77 1.94 -17.04
CA ILE A 92 0.70 2.55 -15.72
C ILE A 92 1.30 1.51 -14.77
N ALA A 93 2.62 1.53 -14.62
CA ALA A 93 3.30 0.71 -13.63
C ALA A 93 3.51 1.45 -12.30
N ASP A 94 3.32 2.78 -12.29
CA ASP A 94 3.54 3.60 -11.12
C ASP A 94 2.47 4.67 -11.00
N SER A 95 2.18 5.00 -9.76
CA SER A 95 1.16 5.96 -9.39
C SER A 95 1.51 7.35 -9.99
N ASP A 96 2.79 7.73 -9.98
CA ASP A 96 3.33 8.94 -10.64
C ASP A 96 3.00 9.01 -12.14
N ALA A 97 2.75 7.88 -12.80
CA ALA A 97 2.44 7.86 -14.23
C ALA A 97 1.12 8.58 -14.57
N LEU A 98 0.14 8.63 -13.66
CA LEU A 98 -1.12 9.33 -13.87
C LEU A 98 -0.94 10.85 -13.78
N TYR A 99 -0.20 11.35 -12.79
CA TYR A 99 0.14 12.77 -12.72
C TYR A 99 1.06 13.18 -13.85
N ASP A 100 1.98 12.30 -14.25
CA ASP A 100 2.83 12.51 -15.42
C ASP A 100 2.02 12.61 -16.70
N GLU A 101 1.02 11.74 -16.86
CA GLU A 101 0.16 11.72 -18.03
C GLU A 101 -0.74 12.96 -18.05
N TRP A 102 -1.40 13.28 -16.94
CA TRP A 102 -2.21 14.48 -16.84
C TRP A 102 -1.36 15.75 -17.07
N SER A 103 -0.17 15.83 -16.46
CA SER A 103 0.76 16.94 -16.65
C SER A 103 1.32 17.00 -18.08
N PHE A 104 1.46 15.86 -18.77
CA PHE A 104 1.78 15.81 -20.19
C PHE A 104 0.63 16.38 -21.02
N TRP A 105 -0.62 16.02 -20.73
CA TRP A 105 -1.77 16.58 -21.42
C TRP A 105 -1.95 18.07 -21.18
N LEU A 106 -1.67 18.56 -19.96
CA LEU A 106 -1.56 19.98 -19.68
C LEU A 106 -0.46 20.64 -20.50
N GLU A 107 0.69 20.00 -20.65
CA GLU A 107 1.77 20.51 -21.52
C GLU A 107 1.33 20.58 -22.97
N VAL A 108 0.69 19.53 -23.50
CA VAL A 108 0.15 19.53 -24.86
C VAL A 108 -0.88 20.66 -25.02
N ALA A 109 -1.81 20.81 -24.08
CA ALA A 109 -2.82 21.88 -24.09
C ALA A 109 -2.18 23.26 -24.06
N ARG A 110 -1.13 23.46 -23.24
CA ARG A 110 -0.33 24.68 -23.17
C ARG A 110 0.23 25.04 -24.53
N GLN A 111 0.81 24.08 -25.24
CA GLN A 111 1.43 24.30 -26.54
C GLN A 111 0.42 24.55 -27.67
N LEU A 112 -0.76 23.93 -27.58
CA LEU A 112 -1.82 24.09 -28.58
C LEU A 112 -2.48 25.46 -28.57
N HIS A 113 -2.52 26.13 -27.40
CA HIS A 113 -3.19 27.42 -27.18
C HIS A 113 -4.60 27.48 -27.82
N ASP A 114 -5.38 26.42 -27.68
CA ASP A 114 -6.67 26.27 -28.35
C ASP A 114 -7.84 26.41 -27.37
N GLU A 115 -8.72 27.39 -27.60
CA GLU A 115 -9.88 27.66 -26.76
C GLU A 115 -10.87 26.49 -26.67
N ARG A 116 -10.86 25.56 -27.62
CA ARG A 116 -11.74 24.37 -27.60
C ARG A 116 -11.41 23.41 -26.46
N LEU A 117 -10.24 23.53 -25.83
CA LEU A 117 -9.84 22.75 -24.64
C LEU A 117 -10.33 23.38 -23.34
N LEU A 118 -10.76 24.65 -23.36
CA LEU A 118 -11.16 25.39 -22.16
C LEU A 118 -12.26 24.68 -21.35
N PRO A 119 -13.32 24.09 -21.93
CA PRO A 119 -14.33 23.38 -21.15
C PRO A 119 -13.76 22.18 -20.37
N ASP A 120 -12.85 21.42 -20.98
CA ASP A 120 -12.28 20.21 -20.35
C ASP A 120 -11.25 20.57 -19.27
N LEU A 121 -10.55 21.70 -19.43
CA LEU A 121 -9.66 22.26 -18.41
C LEU A 121 -10.44 22.81 -17.22
N LEU A 122 -11.55 23.53 -17.48
CA LEU A 122 -12.41 24.08 -16.43
C LEU A 122 -13.18 23.00 -15.68
N HIS A 123 -13.44 21.84 -16.28
CA HIS A 123 -14.04 20.71 -15.57
C HIS A 123 -13.26 20.29 -14.33
N TRP A 124 -11.92 20.40 -14.35
CA TRP A 124 -11.11 20.10 -13.16
C TRP A 124 -11.38 21.04 -11.98
N THR A 125 -12.01 22.20 -12.21
CA THR A 125 -12.32 23.14 -11.13
C THR A 125 -13.56 22.75 -10.33
N ASP A 126 -14.48 21.94 -10.89
CA ASP A 126 -15.65 21.40 -10.21
C ASP A 126 -15.60 19.87 -10.00
N ASP A 127 -14.50 19.25 -10.41
CA ASP A 127 -14.23 17.83 -10.19
C ASP A 127 -13.90 17.55 -8.73
N ARG A 128 -14.44 16.45 -8.19
CA ARG A 128 -14.19 16.05 -6.80
C ARG A 128 -12.77 15.54 -6.57
N ARG A 129 -12.07 15.13 -7.63
CA ARG A 129 -10.67 14.70 -7.59
C ARG A 129 -9.78 15.88 -7.22
N SER A 130 -8.76 15.65 -6.41
CA SER A 130 -7.74 16.68 -6.16
C SER A 130 -7.01 17.03 -7.46
N ILE A 131 -6.82 18.33 -7.69
CA ILE A 131 -6.07 18.92 -8.80
C ILE A 131 -4.58 18.74 -8.50
N PRO A 132 -3.86 17.86 -9.23
CA PRO A 132 -2.50 17.48 -8.86
C PRO A 132 -1.49 18.64 -8.85
N ASN A 133 -1.74 19.64 -9.68
CA ASN A 133 -0.95 20.85 -9.75
C ASN A 133 -1.85 22.03 -10.12
N PRO A 134 -2.49 22.69 -9.13
CA PRO A 134 -3.41 23.80 -9.35
C PRO A 134 -2.74 24.95 -10.09
N PHE A 135 -1.47 25.23 -9.78
CA PHE A 135 -0.69 26.27 -10.42
C PHE A 135 -0.53 26.04 -11.93
N ARG A 136 -0.08 24.84 -12.34
CA ARG A 136 0.11 24.50 -13.76
C ARG A 136 -1.23 24.50 -14.50
N LEU A 137 -2.31 24.00 -13.90
CA LEU A 137 -3.64 24.08 -14.50
C LEU A 137 -4.04 25.54 -14.75
N GLY A 138 -3.81 26.42 -13.76
CA GLY A 138 -4.03 27.86 -13.88
C GLY A 138 -3.25 28.51 -15.01
N GLU A 139 -1.96 28.17 -15.18
CA GLU A 139 -1.13 28.66 -16.30
C GLU A 139 -1.66 28.21 -17.67
N VAL A 140 -2.13 26.97 -17.79
CA VAL A 140 -2.68 26.46 -19.05
C VAL A 140 -4.00 27.13 -19.38
N ILE A 141 -4.90 27.28 -18.38
CA ILE A 141 -6.16 28.01 -18.54
C ILE A 141 -5.87 29.46 -18.95
N ASP A 142 -4.88 30.12 -18.34
CA ASP A 142 -4.43 31.46 -18.73
C ASP A 142 -4.01 31.50 -20.20
N GLY A 143 -3.26 30.50 -20.66
CA GLY A 143 -2.80 30.39 -22.04
C GLY A 143 -3.91 30.19 -23.08
N VAL A 144 -5.09 29.69 -22.69
CA VAL A 144 -6.22 29.40 -23.59
C VAL A 144 -7.43 30.33 -23.39
N LEU A 145 -7.54 31.02 -22.25
CA LEU A 145 -8.67 31.90 -21.94
C LEU A 145 -8.58 33.19 -22.76
N PRO A 146 -9.55 33.49 -23.65
CA PRO A 146 -9.52 34.69 -24.47
C PRO A 146 -9.52 35.96 -23.61
N ALA A 147 -8.80 36.99 -24.06
CA ALA A 147 -8.78 38.28 -23.37
C ALA A 147 -10.19 38.89 -23.26
N GLY A 148 -10.53 39.44 -22.09
CA GLY A 148 -11.86 40.02 -21.84
C GLY A 148 -12.92 38.98 -21.46
N LYS A 149 -12.55 37.70 -21.28
CA LYS A 149 -13.43 36.63 -20.81
C LYS A 149 -13.23 36.27 -19.34
N GLU A 150 -12.48 37.06 -18.59
CA GLU A 150 -12.21 36.80 -17.16
C GLU A 150 -13.51 36.72 -16.34
N GLY A 151 -14.52 37.49 -16.72
CA GLY A 151 -15.84 37.46 -16.09
C GLY A 151 -16.57 36.12 -16.21
N THR A 152 -16.19 35.24 -17.15
CA THR A 152 -16.81 33.90 -17.27
C THR A 152 -16.30 32.91 -16.23
N LEU A 153 -15.23 33.23 -15.49
CA LEU A 153 -14.68 32.38 -14.44
C LEU A 153 -15.51 32.47 -13.15
N LEU A 154 -16.05 33.65 -12.84
CA LEU A 154 -16.74 33.88 -11.56
C LEU A 154 -17.98 33.00 -11.36
N PRO A 155 -18.86 32.76 -12.36
CA PRO A 155 -20.00 31.85 -12.19
C PRO A 155 -19.61 30.40 -11.92
N LEU A 156 -18.36 29.99 -12.19
CA LEU A 156 -17.90 28.63 -11.95
C LEU A 156 -17.63 28.36 -10.46
N LEU A 157 -17.42 29.42 -9.66
CA LEU A 157 -17.20 29.33 -8.22
C LEU A 157 -18.37 28.70 -7.46
N ASP A 158 -19.58 28.73 -8.02
CA ASP A 158 -20.79 28.10 -7.46
C ASP A 158 -20.66 26.58 -7.33
N LYS A 159 -19.83 25.96 -8.18
CA LYS A 159 -19.63 24.50 -8.23
C LYS A 159 -18.19 24.10 -7.93
N ALA A 160 -17.28 25.06 -7.84
CA ALA A 160 -15.87 24.78 -7.70
C ALA A 160 -15.54 24.09 -6.38
N THR A 161 -14.56 23.20 -6.41
CA THR A 161 -13.89 22.71 -5.20
C THR A 161 -13.01 23.80 -4.59
N GLU A 162 -12.42 23.52 -3.42
CA GLU A 162 -11.47 24.44 -2.79
C GLU A 162 -10.31 24.78 -3.75
N GLU A 163 -9.61 23.77 -4.24
CA GLU A 163 -8.50 23.93 -5.19
C GLU A 163 -8.96 24.55 -6.51
N GLY A 164 -10.13 24.17 -7.01
CA GLY A 164 -10.72 24.77 -8.21
C GLY A 164 -10.96 26.27 -8.06
N ALA A 165 -11.46 26.71 -6.90
CA ALA A 165 -11.64 28.12 -6.60
C ALA A 165 -10.30 28.86 -6.48
N GLU A 166 -9.25 28.23 -5.92
CA GLU A 166 -7.91 28.79 -5.91
C GLU A 166 -7.40 29.04 -7.35
N VAL A 167 -7.59 28.08 -8.26
CA VAL A 167 -7.22 28.22 -9.68
C VAL A 167 -7.98 29.37 -10.35
N LEU A 168 -9.30 29.37 -10.23
CA LEU A 168 -10.19 30.34 -10.89
C LEU A 168 -9.89 31.77 -10.41
N LEU A 169 -9.76 31.99 -9.10
CA LEU A 169 -9.54 33.32 -8.54
C LEU A 169 -8.11 33.81 -8.67
N SER A 170 -7.11 32.93 -8.59
CA SER A 170 -5.72 33.32 -8.88
C SER A 170 -5.60 33.83 -10.32
N LEU A 171 -6.26 33.15 -11.26
CA LEU A 171 -6.31 33.57 -12.66
C LEU A 171 -7.04 34.90 -12.83
N TYR A 172 -8.20 35.04 -12.18
CA TYR A 172 -8.97 36.29 -12.21
C TYR A 172 -8.17 37.46 -11.64
N ALA A 173 -7.56 37.31 -10.47
CA ALA A 173 -6.77 38.34 -9.80
C ALA A 173 -5.49 38.72 -10.56
N LYS A 174 -4.93 37.80 -11.35
CA LYS A 174 -3.79 38.06 -12.23
C LYS A 174 -4.15 39.02 -13.38
N ARG A 175 -5.39 38.96 -13.87
CA ARG A 175 -5.84 39.72 -15.05
C ARG A 175 -6.71 40.93 -14.72
N VAL A 176 -7.35 40.93 -13.55
CA VAL A 176 -8.29 41.95 -13.11
C VAL A 176 -7.88 42.45 -11.74
N GLN A 177 -7.82 43.76 -11.57
CA GLN A 177 -7.61 44.37 -10.26
C GLN A 177 -8.83 44.08 -9.37
N VAL A 178 -8.64 43.26 -8.34
CA VAL A 178 -9.69 42.91 -7.39
C VAL A 178 -9.90 44.06 -6.41
N SER A 179 -11.11 44.61 -6.38
CA SER A 179 -11.51 45.64 -5.42
C SER A 179 -11.94 45.05 -4.08
N ALA A 180 -11.87 45.85 -3.01
CA ALA A 180 -12.36 45.45 -1.69
C ALA A 180 -13.85 45.08 -1.69
N GLN A 181 -14.66 45.74 -2.53
CA GLN A 181 -16.07 45.39 -2.70
C GLN A 181 -16.26 43.99 -3.30
N GLN A 182 -15.47 43.64 -4.33
CA GLN A 182 -15.53 42.30 -4.92
C GLN A 182 -15.13 41.22 -3.91
N ILE A 183 -14.11 41.48 -3.09
CA ILE A 183 -13.72 40.57 -2.01
C ILE A 183 -14.87 40.38 -1.03
N GLN A 184 -15.52 41.46 -0.61
CA GLN A 184 -16.69 41.40 0.26
C GLN A 184 -17.85 40.61 -0.39
N ASP A 185 -18.11 40.84 -1.68
CA ASP A 185 -19.16 40.15 -2.43
C ASP A 185 -18.87 38.65 -2.51
N TRP A 186 -17.60 38.25 -2.77
CA TRP A 186 -17.21 36.84 -2.78
C TRP A 186 -17.40 36.17 -1.43
N LEU A 187 -16.89 36.79 -0.35
CA LEU A 187 -17.00 36.24 0.99
C LEU A 187 -18.45 36.14 1.46
N THR A 188 -19.32 37.05 1.00
CA THR A 188 -20.75 37.02 1.34
C THR A 188 -21.50 35.96 0.53
N ASN A 189 -21.31 35.93 -0.79
CA ASN A 189 -22.08 35.07 -1.69
C ASN A 189 -21.67 33.59 -1.57
N TYR A 190 -20.39 33.32 -1.29
CA TYR A 190 -19.85 31.96 -1.20
C TYR A 190 -19.60 31.51 0.24
N ALA A 191 -20.10 32.22 1.24
CA ALA A 191 -19.83 31.96 2.67
C ALA A 191 -20.16 30.52 3.14
N LYS A 192 -21.02 29.81 2.40
CA LYS A 192 -21.46 28.43 2.66
C LYS A 192 -21.10 27.45 1.54
N SER A 193 -20.30 27.90 0.58
CA SER A 193 -19.91 27.12 -0.59
C SER A 193 -18.68 26.26 -0.26
N PRO A 194 -18.54 25.04 -0.84
CA PRO A 194 -17.30 24.27 -0.78
C PRO A 194 -16.06 25.04 -1.29
N SER A 195 -16.25 26.04 -2.15
CA SER A 195 -15.19 26.89 -2.68
C SER A 195 -14.60 27.88 -1.67
N ILE A 196 -15.23 28.09 -0.49
CA ILE A 196 -14.87 29.19 0.41
C ILE A 196 -13.43 29.11 0.92
N GLY A 197 -12.89 27.91 1.18
CA GLY A 197 -11.50 27.73 1.59
C GLY A 197 -10.50 28.30 0.57
N GLY A 198 -10.74 28.03 -0.71
CA GLY A 198 -9.89 28.47 -1.81
C GLY A 198 -10.05 29.96 -2.10
N ILE A 199 -11.27 30.49 -1.95
CA ILE A 199 -11.53 31.93 -2.01
C ILE A 199 -10.73 32.66 -0.93
N VAL A 200 -10.80 32.20 0.32
CA VAL A 200 -10.04 32.78 1.45
C VAL A 200 -8.54 32.66 1.21
N SER A 201 -8.06 31.53 0.71
CA SER A 201 -6.65 31.28 0.38
C SER A 201 -6.10 32.30 -0.62
N VAL A 202 -6.83 32.57 -1.71
CA VAL A 202 -6.44 33.58 -2.70
C VAL A 202 -6.47 34.98 -2.12
N ILE A 203 -7.53 35.34 -1.38
CA ILE A 203 -7.63 36.65 -0.74
C ILE A 203 -6.47 36.87 0.23
N ALA A 204 -6.10 35.86 1.04
CA ALA A 204 -5.00 35.94 1.99
C ALA A 204 -3.65 36.29 1.33
N GLY A 205 -3.46 35.94 0.05
CA GLY A 205 -2.29 36.27 -0.75
C GLY A 205 -2.31 37.64 -1.44
N LEU A 206 -3.46 38.35 -1.45
CA LEU A 206 -3.58 39.69 -2.03
C LEU A 206 -2.98 40.76 -1.10
N PRO A 207 -2.56 41.92 -1.64
CA PRO A 207 -2.22 43.09 -0.83
C PRO A 207 -3.38 43.44 0.12
N ASP A 208 -3.07 43.63 1.40
CA ASP A 208 -4.03 43.88 2.49
C ASP A 208 -5.09 42.78 2.70
N GLY A 209 -4.95 41.63 2.04
CA GLY A 209 -5.91 40.53 2.09
C GLY A 209 -6.15 40.00 3.51
N GLN A 210 -5.08 39.84 4.28
CA GLN A 210 -5.15 39.45 5.70
C GLN A 210 -6.01 40.43 6.54
N GLU A 211 -5.85 41.74 6.35
CA GLU A 211 -6.66 42.75 7.04
C GLU A 211 -8.13 42.68 6.63
N GLN A 212 -8.39 42.47 5.34
CA GLN A 212 -9.75 42.33 4.83
C GLN A 212 -10.45 41.07 5.39
N LEU A 213 -9.74 39.93 5.46
CA LEU A 213 -10.27 38.70 6.07
C LEU A 213 -10.58 38.91 7.56
N LYS A 214 -9.67 39.53 8.32
CA LYS A 214 -9.91 39.87 9.74
C LYS A 214 -11.12 40.77 9.92
N GLN A 215 -11.33 41.72 9.02
CA GLN A 215 -12.50 42.57 9.05
C GLN A 215 -13.80 41.83 8.73
N GLN A 216 -13.78 40.70 8.02
CA GLN A 216 -14.98 39.95 7.67
C GLN A 216 -15.34 38.84 8.68
N PHE A 217 -14.38 38.42 9.51
CA PHE A 217 -14.62 37.43 10.56
C PHE A 217 -15.83 37.79 11.43
N GLY A 218 -16.77 36.86 11.58
CA GLY A 218 -17.98 36.99 12.39
C GLY A 218 -19.04 37.98 11.87
N LYS A 219 -18.84 38.59 10.68
CA LYS A 219 -19.83 39.53 10.11
C LYS A 219 -20.99 38.86 9.38
N THR A 220 -20.84 37.59 8.99
CA THR A 220 -21.84 36.85 8.21
C THR A 220 -22.54 35.83 9.11
N PRO A 221 -23.77 36.11 9.59
CA PRO A 221 -24.44 35.22 10.54
C PRO A 221 -24.65 33.81 9.97
N GLY A 222 -24.22 32.80 10.74
CA GLY A 222 -24.35 31.39 10.38
C GLY A 222 -23.43 30.90 9.26
N ALA A 223 -22.33 31.61 8.99
CA ALA A 223 -21.29 31.21 8.05
C ALA A 223 -20.01 30.69 8.76
N HIS A 224 -20.17 29.68 9.62
CA HIS A 224 -19.06 29.12 10.40
C HIS A 224 -17.91 28.61 9.50
N GLU A 225 -18.21 28.04 8.33
CA GLU A 225 -17.19 27.58 7.39
C GLU A 225 -16.29 28.71 6.86
N LEU A 226 -16.85 29.90 6.61
CA LEU A 226 -16.07 31.08 6.25
C LEU A 226 -15.13 31.47 7.40
N ASP A 227 -15.65 31.56 8.62
CA ASP A 227 -14.85 31.94 9.79
C ASP A 227 -13.73 30.93 10.06
N ARG A 228 -14.01 29.62 9.90
CA ARG A 228 -13.02 28.54 10.00
C ARG A 228 -11.95 28.66 8.92
N ALA A 229 -12.34 28.90 7.67
CA ALA A 229 -11.42 29.10 6.56
C ALA A 229 -10.50 30.31 6.78
N ILE A 230 -11.06 31.44 7.27
CA ILE A 230 -10.28 32.64 7.64
C ILE A 230 -9.21 32.25 8.66
N ILE A 231 -9.62 31.62 9.76
CA ILE A 231 -8.73 31.24 10.86
C ILE A 231 -7.61 30.29 10.43
N GLY A 232 -7.87 29.41 9.46
CA GLY A 232 -6.85 28.54 8.86
C GLY A 232 -5.77 29.27 8.04
N ARG A 233 -6.00 30.53 7.64
CA ARG A 233 -5.10 31.30 6.75
C ARG A 233 -4.49 32.56 7.39
N ILE A 234 -4.77 32.85 8.66
CA ILE A 234 -4.19 34.00 9.37
C ILE A 234 -2.74 33.73 9.80
N ASP A 235 -1.88 34.76 9.70
CA ASP A 235 -0.52 34.76 10.26
C ASP A 235 -0.54 35.07 11.77
N TYR A 236 -0.61 34.02 12.58
CA TYR A 236 -0.64 34.10 14.05
C TYR A 236 0.59 34.79 14.67
N GLY A 237 1.72 34.85 13.95
CA GLY A 237 2.93 35.52 14.43
C GLY A 237 2.75 37.03 14.54
N LYS A 238 2.02 37.64 13.61
CA LYS A 238 1.75 39.09 13.58
C LYS A 238 0.45 39.45 14.30
N ASP A 239 -0.55 38.57 14.25
CA ASP A 239 -1.92 38.85 14.68
C ASP A 239 -2.33 38.21 16.00
N ARG A 240 -1.36 37.83 16.85
CA ARG A 240 -1.61 37.18 18.15
C ARG A 240 -2.67 37.85 19.01
N LYS A 241 -2.66 39.20 19.09
CA LYS A 241 -3.63 39.94 19.90
C LYS A 241 -5.05 39.75 19.36
N TRP A 242 -5.23 39.95 18.06
CA TRP A 242 -6.52 39.77 17.39
C TRP A 242 -7.00 38.32 17.53
N ALA A 243 -6.14 37.35 17.28
CA ALA A 243 -6.48 35.93 17.41
C ALA A 243 -6.92 35.60 18.85
N SER A 244 -6.20 36.09 19.87
CA SER A 244 -6.62 35.89 21.27
C SER A 244 -7.95 36.56 21.60
N GLU A 245 -8.29 37.70 21.00
CA GLU A 245 -9.59 38.36 21.20
C GLU A 245 -10.71 37.56 20.54
N VAL A 246 -10.48 37.04 19.34
CA VAL A 246 -11.41 36.13 18.64
C VAL A 246 -11.66 34.87 19.44
N ALA A 247 -10.61 34.19 19.92
CA ALA A 247 -10.74 32.95 20.71
C ALA A 247 -11.55 33.17 22.00
N LYS A 248 -11.51 34.38 22.59
CA LYS A 248 -12.30 34.70 23.80
C LYS A 248 -13.77 35.00 23.48
N ALA A 249 -14.08 35.45 22.27
CA ALA A 249 -15.38 35.95 21.89
C ALA A 249 -16.21 34.93 21.09
N THR A 250 -15.56 33.99 20.39
CA THR A 250 -16.24 32.99 19.56
C THR A 250 -17.02 31.97 20.39
N GLU A 251 -18.14 31.50 19.85
CA GLU A 251 -18.92 30.37 20.39
C GLU A 251 -18.59 29.05 19.67
N ASP A 252 -17.86 29.10 18.55
CA ASP A 252 -17.42 27.91 17.82
C ASP A 252 -16.14 27.34 18.45
N ALA A 253 -16.29 26.19 19.11
CA ALA A 253 -15.20 25.52 19.79
C ALA A 253 -14.05 25.14 18.85
N TYR A 254 -14.33 24.81 17.58
CA TYR A 254 -13.26 24.50 16.62
C TYR A 254 -12.37 25.72 16.37
N ILE A 255 -12.98 26.91 16.21
CA ILE A 255 -12.25 28.17 16.02
C ILE A 255 -11.43 28.52 17.25
N GLU A 256 -12.07 28.49 18.44
CA GLU A 256 -11.37 28.73 19.71
C GLU A 256 -10.15 27.82 19.84
N GLN A 257 -10.34 26.51 19.66
CA GLN A 257 -9.29 25.53 19.86
C GLN A 257 -8.20 25.59 18.79
N THR A 258 -8.54 25.88 17.52
CA THR A 258 -7.54 26.07 16.44
C THR A 258 -6.60 27.22 16.78
N ILE A 259 -7.17 28.36 17.19
CA ILE A 259 -6.39 29.53 17.60
C ILE A 259 -5.54 29.18 18.83
N ASP A 260 -6.17 28.61 19.86
CA ASP A 260 -5.49 28.37 21.14
C ASP A 260 -4.41 27.28 21.05
N MET A 261 -4.60 26.26 20.20
CA MET A 261 -3.58 25.27 19.88
C MET A 261 -2.37 25.95 19.22
N THR A 262 -2.62 26.82 18.23
CA THR A 262 -1.55 27.53 17.49
C THR A 262 -0.79 28.48 18.41
N LEU A 263 -1.49 29.25 19.24
CA LEU A 263 -0.89 30.16 20.23
C LEU A 263 -0.12 29.41 21.33
N ALA A 264 -0.64 28.27 21.80
CA ALA A 264 0.05 27.42 22.76
C ALA A 264 1.32 26.81 22.15
N TYR A 265 1.23 26.27 20.93
CA TYR A 265 2.33 25.58 20.27
C TYR A 265 3.48 26.53 19.91
N HIS A 266 3.20 27.64 19.21
CA HIS A 266 4.24 28.55 18.73
C HIS A 266 4.70 29.59 19.75
N HIS A 267 3.88 29.89 20.76
CA HIS A 267 4.16 31.00 21.68
C HIS A 267 4.07 30.64 23.17
N GLY A 268 3.76 29.38 23.51
CA GLY A 268 3.63 28.94 24.91
C GLY A 268 2.58 29.74 25.68
N ASP A 269 1.53 30.24 25.03
CA ASP A 269 0.57 31.16 25.63
C ASP A 269 -0.22 30.48 26.78
N PRO A 270 -0.04 30.90 28.05
CA PRO A 270 -0.66 30.24 29.18
C PRO A 270 -2.18 30.42 29.26
N ASP A 271 -2.72 31.52 28.69
CA ASP A 271 -4.15 31.76 28.65
C ASP A 271 -4.82 30.93 27.56
N ALA A 272 -4.14 30.74 26.43
CA ALA A 272 -4.56 29.80 25.38
C ALA A 272 -4.60 28.37 25.92
N VAL A 273 -3.53 27.90 26.59
CA VAL A 273 -3.50 26.57 27.24
C VAL A 273 -4.65 26.40 28.23
N LYS A 274 -4.99 27.44 29.00
CA LYS A 274 -6.11 27.43 29.95
C LYS A 274 -7.47 27.34 29.27
N ARG A 275 -7.69 28.08 28.18
CA ARG A 275 -8.94 28.02 27.41
C ARG A 275 -9.08 26.68 26.73
N LEU A 276 -8.03 26.20 26.05
CA LEU A 276 -7.98 24.89 25.43
C LEU A 276 -8.32 23.76 26.42
N TYR A 277 -7.71 23.79 27.62
CA TYR A 277 -8.08 22.87 28.71
C TYR A 277 -9.58 22.92 29.04
N LYS A 278 -10.13 24.11 29.30
CA LYS A 278 -11.57 24.26 29.63
C LYS A 278 -12.49 23.80 28.50
N SER A 279 -12.11 24.09 27.26
CA SER A 279 -12.82 23.65 26.06
C SER A 279 -12.86 22.12 26.00
N GLY A 280 -11.69 21.50 26.20
CA GLY A 280 -11.53 20.05 26.29
C GLY A 280 -12.38 19.41 27.39
N GLU A 281 -12.43 20.00 28.59
CA GLU A 281 -13.27 19.50 29.69
C GLU A 281 -14.77 19.56 29.38
N LYS A 282 -15.21 20.58 28.62
CA LYS A 282 -16.63 20.81 28.32
C LYS A 282 -17.14 19.90 27.20
N GLY A 283 -16.35 19.69 26.15
CA GLY A 283 -16.82 19.04 24.92
C GLY A 283 -15.79 18.16 24.22
N GLY A 284 -14.60 17.99 24.78
CA GLY A 284 -13.46 17.34 24.11
C GLY A 284 -12.72 18.28 23.15
N TYR A 285 -11.70 17.74 22.49
CA TYR A 285 -10.88 18.48 21.54
C TYR A 285 -11.38 18.20 20.12
N GLN A 286 -11.76 19.24 19.40
CA GLN A 286 -12.24 19.20 18.01
C GLN A 286 -11.11 19.44 16.99
N VAL A 287 -9.91 19.76 17.48
CA VAL A 287 -8.70 19.96 16.69
C VAL A 287 -7.64 18.98 17.16
N LEU A 288 -6.77 18.56 16.24
CA LEU A 288 -5.59 17.75 16.57
C LEU A 288 -4.70 18.55 17.52
N LEU A 289 -4.53 18.01 18.74
CA LEU A 289 -3.55 18.54 19.66
C LEU A 289 -2.18 18.01 19.29
N THR A 290 -1.17 18.89 19.26
CA THR A 290 0.21 18.43 19.11
C THR A 290 0.70 17.89 20.46
N GLY A 291 1.54 16.85 20.42
CA GLY A 291 2.14 16.27 21.64
C GLY A 291 2.76 17.31 22.60
N PRO A 292 3.47 18.36 22.12
CA PRO A 292 3.92 19.45 22.99
C PRO A 292 2.80 20.20 23.72
N VAL A 293 1.68 20.50 23.04
CA VAL A 293 0.54 21.19 23.64
C VAL A 293 -0.17 20.30 24.66
N GLU A 294 -0.34 19.02 24.37
CA GLU A 294 -0.89 18.05 25.33
C GLU A 294 -0.03 17.98 26.59
N LYS A 295 1.30 17.90 26.46
CA LYS A 295 2.24 17.94 27.59
C LYS A 295 2.07 19.20 28.44
N LEU A 296 1.91 20.37 27.79
CA LEU A 296 1.68 21.64 28.49
C LEU A 296 0.36 21.64 29.27
N ILE A 297 -0.72 21.13 28.69
CA ILE A 297 -2.03 21.02 29.36
C ILE A 297 -1.91 20.08 30.57
N VAL A 298 -1.34 18.88 30.38
CA VAL A 298 -1.20 17.86 31.43
C VAL A 298 -0.34 18.37 32.59
N ALA A 299 0.78 19.04 32.29
CA ALA A 299 1.67 19.59 33.32
C ALA A 299 0.96 20.66 34.18
N ARG A 300 0.04 21.42 33.59
CA ARG A 300 -0.68 22.51 34.28
C ARG A 300 -1.98 22.05 34.95
N TYR A 301 -2.62 21.01 34.41
CA TYR A 301 -3.91 20.49 34.86
C TYR A 301 -3.87 18.95 35.04
N PRO A 302 -3.11 18.44 36.03
CA PRO A 302 -2.85 17.00 36.21
C PRO A 302 -4.08 16.17 36.61
N ASP A 303 -5.16 16.83 37.02
CA ASP A 303 -6.45 16.24 37.40
C ASP A 303 -7.53 16.34 36.31
N GLY A 304 -7.18 16.95 35.17
CA GLY A 304 -8.06 17.07 34.00
C GLY A 304 -8.37 15.74 33.33
N MET A 305 -9.42 15.70 32.52
CA MET A 305 -9.80 14.54 31.72
C MET A 305 -8.69 14.09 30.77
N LEU A 306 -7.96 15.02 30.14
CA LEU A 306 -6.80 14.69 29.31
C LEU A 306 -5.74 13.93 30.11
N ALA A 307 -5.35 14.46 31.28
CA ALA A 307 -4.32 13.82 32.12
C ALA A 307 -4.79 12.47 32.69
N LYS A 308 -6.07 12.34 33.05
CA LYS A 308 -6.66 11.07 33.52
C LYS A 308 -6.74 10.03 32.39
N GLY A 309 -7.16 10.44 31.20
CA GLY A 309 -7.18 9.62 30.01
C GLY A 309 -5.79 9.09 29.69
N ILE A 310 -4.79 9.97 29.62
CA ILE A 310 -3.38 9.58 29.45
C ILE A 310 -2.95 8.54 30.49
N LYS A 311 -3.16 8.78 31.78
CA LYS A 311 -2.82 7.81 32.84
C LYS A 311 -3.51 6.46 32.65
N GLN A 312 -4.78 6.44 32.25
CA GLN A 312 -5.49 5.20 31.98
C GLN A 312 -4.95 4.50 30.72
N TYR A 313 -4.68 5.24 29.65
CA TYR A 313 -4.05 4.70 28.44
C TYR A 313 -2.71 4.03 28.76
N GLU A 314 -1.86 4.70 29.54
CA GLU A 314 -0.57 4.16 29.98
C GLU A 314 -0.74 2.91 30.84
N ALA A 315 -1.74 2.89 31.72
CA ALA A 315 -2.03 1.72 32.56
C ALA A 315 -2.49 0.50 31.74
N ILE A 316 -3.22 0.71 30.65
CA ILE A 316 -3.70 -0.37 29.77
C ILE A 316 -2.55 -0.89 28.91
N THR A 317 -1.80 0.01 28.27
CA THR A 317 -0.70 -0.35 27.36
C THR A 317 0.56 -0.82 28.10
N GLY A 318 0.74 -0.40 29.36
CA GLY A 318 1.98 -0.57 30.11
C GLY A 318 3.14 0.26 29.58
N LYS A 319 2.86 1.33 28.81
CA LYS A 319 3.85 2.18 28.15
C LYS A 319 3.52 3.67 28.36
N PRO A 320 4.53 4.56 28.34
CA PRO A 320 4.28 6.00 28.34
C PRO A 320 3.47 6.45 27.13
N TYR A 321 2.58 7.42 27.32
CA TYR A 321 1.77 8.02 26.26
C TYR A 321 2.60 8.93 25.37
N PHE A 322 3.46 9.74 26.00
CA PHE A 322 4.35 10.64 25.29
C PHE A 322 5.69 9.97 25.00
N PHE A 323 5.96 9.74 23.72
CA PHE A 323 7.25 9.21 23.26
C PHE A 323 8.37 10.25 23.38
N GLY A 324 9.60 9.78 23.63
CA GLY A 324 10.74 10.65 24.00
C GLY A 324 12.10 10.29 23.41
N GLY A 325 12.22 9.37 22.44
CA GLY A 325 13.52 8.97 21.89
C GLY A 325 13.53 8.68 20.38
N GLU A 326 14.68 8.93 19.74
CA GLU A 326 14.94 8.72 18.30
C GLU A 326 15.05 7.24 17.89
N ASN A 327 15.01 6.30 18.83
CA ASN A 327 15.33 4.87 18.61
C ASN A 327 14.21 3.90 19.02
N GLU A 328 13.01 4.37 19.41
CA GLU A 328 11.89 3.46 19.70
C GLU A 328 11.06 3.23 18.44
N GLU A 329 10.88 1.95 18.10
CA GLU A 329 10.09 1.46 16.94
C GLU A 329 8.80 2.27 16.81
N TRP A 330 8.76 3.13 15.79
CA TRP A 330 7.70 4.11 15.51
C TRP A 330 6.30 3.47 15.36
N TYR A 331 6.19 2.13 15.33
CA TYR A 331 4.94 1.41 15.10
C TYR A 331 4.49 0.59 16.32
N ARG A 332 3.30 0.99 16.81
CA ARG A 332 2.60 0.65 18.05
C ARG A 332 2.09 -0.82 18.14
N ALA A 333 2.83 -1.81 17.65
CA ALA A 333 2.42 -3.23 17.61
C ALA A 333 2.65 -4.02 18.92
N LYS A 334 3.15 -3.37 19.98
CA LYS A 334 3.48 -4.01 21.27
C LYS A 334 2.83 -3.26 22.43
N GLY A 335 2.25 -3.98 23.39
CA GLY A 335 1.63 -3.44 24.61
C GLY A 335 1.04 -4.56 25.47
N ALA A 336 0.87 -4.31 26.77
CA ALA A 336 0.33 -5.29 27.71
C ALA A 336 -1.10 -5.74 27.35
N ASP A 337 -1.84 -4.90 26.63
CA ASP A 337 -3.15 -5.17 26.06
C ASP A 337 -3.12 -6.30 25.02
N TYR A 338 -2.08 -6.37 24.18
CA TYR A 338 -1.94 -7.42 23.18
C TYR A 338 -1.46 -8.75 23.76
N ASP A 339 -0.70 -8.73 24.85
CA ASP A 339 -0.32 -9.93 25.59
C ASP A 339 -1.55 -10.62 26.21
N LYS A 340 -2.57 -9.82 26.60
CA LYS A 340 -3.82 -10.27 27.24
C LYS A 340 -5.03 -9.66 26.53
N PRO A 341 -5.33 -10.07 25.29
CA PRO A 341 -6.30 -9.39 24.42
C PRO A 341 -7.71 -9.32 25.04
N GLN A 342 -8.14 -10.31 25.81
CA GLN A 342 -9.45 -10.28 26.46
C GLN A 342 -9.55 -9.25 27.61
N ALA A 343 -8.46 -9.06 28.36
CA ALA A 343 -8.39 -7.99 29.35
C ALA A 343 -8.33 -6.63 28.63
N GLY A 344 -7.53 -6.53 27.57
CA GLY A 344 -7.44 -5.36 26.71
C GLY A 344 -8.80 -4.93 26.14
N ILE A 345 -9.62 -5.87 25.65
CA ILE A 345 -10.98 -5.58 25.16
C ILE A 345 -11.81 -4.87 26.24
N THR A 346 -11.86 -5.43 27.44
CA THR A 346 -12.64 -4.87 28.56
C THR A 346 -12.13 -3.48 28.96
N GLN A 347 -10.81 -3.33 29.01
CA GLN A 347 -10.14 -2.09 29.40
C GLN A 347 -10.33 -0.96 28.38
N TRP A 348 -10.15 -1.24 27.09
CA TRP A 348 -10.32 -0.26 26.02
C TRP A 348 -11.77 0.17 25.86
N GLN A 349 -12.72 -0.76 25.98
CA GLN A 349 -14.15 -0.40 26.04
C GLN A 349 -14.45 0.56 27.21
N ALA A 350 -13.82 0.36 28.37
CA ALA A 350 -13.98 1.26 29.51
C ALA A 350 -13.36 2.64 29.25
N PHE A 351 -12.18 2.69 28.63
CA PHE A 351 -11.53 3.93 28.23
C PHE A 351 -12.41 4.74 27.25
N ILE A 352 -12.88 4.12 26.17
CA ILE A 352 -13.68 4.80 25.14
C ILE A 352 -15.01 5.32 25.72
N ARG A 353 -15.62 4.60 26.68
CA ARG A 353 -16.80 5.09 27.40
C ARG A 353 -16.50 6.28 28.32
N ALA A 354 -15.35 6.27 28.98
CA ALA A 354 -14.96 7.33 29.91
C ALA A 354 -14.45 8.59 29.20
N TYR A 355 -13.79 8.43 28.05
CA TYR A 355 -13.12 9.51 27.32
C TYR A 355 -13.41 9.45 25.81
N PRO A 356 -14.69 9.58 25.38
CA PRO A 356 -15.08 9.40 23.98
C PRO A 356 -14.50 10.46 23.03
N ASN A 357 -14.11 11.64 23.55
CA ASN A 357 -13.55 12.76 22.79
C ASN A 357 -12.09 13.05 23.20
N HIS A 358 -11.38 12.06 23.74
CA HIS A 358 -9.95 12.15 23.98
C HIS A 358 -9.19 12.15 22.65
N PRO A 359 -8.03 12.84 22.52
CA PRO A 359 -7.21 12.76 21.31
C PRO A 359 -6.92 11.32 20.91
N ALA A 360 -6.39 10.50 21.82
CA ALA A 360 -6.20 9.06 21.62
C ALA A 360 -7.47 8.16 21.62
N ALA A 361 -8.65 8.68 21.29
CA ALA A 361 -9.85 7.84 21.18
C ALA A 361 -9.81 6.92 19.95
N ASP A 362 -9.18 7.35 18.86
CA ASP A 362 -8.87 6.53 17.69
C ASP A 362 -7.79 5.50 17.96
N ASP A 363 -6.70 5.85 18.66
CA ASP A 363 -5.74 4.87 19.20
C ASP A 363 -6.45 3.79 19.99
N ALA A 364 -7.31 4.18 20.94
CA ALA A 364 -8.02 3.24 21.78
C ALA A 364 -8.96 2.35 20.97
N ALA A 365 -9.67 2.91 19.98
CA ALA A 365 -10.52 2.16 19.06
C ALA A 365 -9.71 1.20 18.19
N TYR A 366 -8.56 1.62 17.67
CA TYR A 366 -7.62 0.80 16.91
C TYR A 366 -7.08 -0.35 17.77
N ARG A 367 -6.62 -0.06 18.98
CA ARG A 367 -6.09 -1.07 19.91
C ARG A 367 -7.16 -2.06 20.35
N LEU A 368 -8.40 -1.60 20.56
CA LEU A 368 -9.56 -2.47 20.78
C LEU A 368 -9.80 -3.38 19.59
N ALA A 369 -9.79 -2.84 18.36
CA ALA A 369 -9.92 -3.62 17.13
C ALA A 369 -8.81 -4.67 16.99
N ARG A 370 -7.56 -4.31 17.32
CA ARG A 370 -6.42 -5.22 17.36
C ARG A 370 -6.61 -6.33 18.40
N CYS A 371 -7.10 -6.01 19.59
CA CYS A 371 -7.39 -7.03 20.60
C CYS A 371 -8.47 -8.02 20.10
N TYR A 372 -9.53 -7.53 19.45
CA TYR A 372 -10.53 -8.39 18.81
C TYR A 372 -9.94 -9.25 17.69
N GLN A 373 -9.09 -8.66 16.84
CA GLN A 373 -8.38 -9.39 15.79
C GLN A 373 -7.51 -10.51 16.37
N ILE A 374 -6.70 -10.23 17.38
CA ILE A 374 -5.84 -11.22 18.06
C ILE A 374 -6.70 -12.31 18.72
N ALA A 375 -7.88 -11.96 19.23
CA ALA A 375 -8.84 -12.90 19.80
C ALA A 375 -9.66 -13.68 18.74
N GLY A 376 -9.47 -13.45 17.44
CA GLY A 376 -10.20 -14.11 16.35
C GLY A 376 -11.64 -13.60 16.14
N GLN A 377 -12.00 -12.46 16.74
CA GLN A 377 -13.32 -11.83 16.65
C GLN A 377 -13.35 -10.80 15.52
N TYR A 378 -13.25 -11.27 14.27
CA TYR A 378 -12.99 -10.42 13.10
C TYR A 378 -14.14 -9.46 12.75
N ASP A 379 -15.39 -9.84 12.99
CA ASP A 379 -16.56 -8.98 12.83
C ASP A 379 -16.48 -7.73 13.71
N GLU A 380 -16.18 -7.91 14.99
CA GLU A 380 -15.95 -6.81 15.92
C GLU A 380 -14.71 -5.99 15.56
N ALA A 381 -13.62 -6.66 15.17
CA ALA A 381 -12.40 -5.97 14.73
C ALA A 381 -12.67 -5.01 13.58
N LEU A 382 -13.38 -5.44 12.53
CA LEU A 382 -13.72 -4.61 11.37
C LEU A 382 -14.62 -3.41 11.75
N ILE A 383 -15.53 -3.57 12.72
CA ILE A 383 -16.36 -2.47 13.24
C ILE A 383 -15.48 -1.44 13.95
N TRP A 384 -14.57 -1.89 14.80
CA TRP A 384 -13.74 -0.99 15.61
C TRP A 384 -12.61 -0.33 14.82
N PHE A 385 -12.06 -0.99 13.79
CA PHE A 385 -11.15 -0.31 12.86
C PHE A 385 -11.85 0.84 12.14
N GLU A 386 -13.10 0.64 11.66
CA GLU A 386 -13.85 1.75 11.06
C GLU A 386 -14.09 2.88 12.08
N ARG A 387 -14.37 2.54 13.34
CA ARG A 387 -14.58 3.53 14.38
C ARG A 387 -13.30 4.32 14.68
N ALA A 388 -12.13 3.68 14.64
CA ALA A 388 -10.85 4.36 14.79
C ALA A 388 -10.66 5.45 13.73
N LEU A 389 -11.10 5.21 12.49
CA LEU A 389 -11.03 6.18 11.40
C LEU A 389 -11.93 7.43 11.59
N LYS A 390 -12.86 7.37 12.55
CA LYS A 390 -13.88 8.42 12.79
C LYS A 390 -13.82 9.00 14.21
N SER A 391 -12.81 8.62 14.99
CA SER A 391 -12.67 9.01 16.39
C SER A 391 -11.39 9.82 16.59
N GLY A 392 -11.22 10.38 17.77
CA GLY A 392 -9.93 10.93 18.21
C GLY A 392 -9.41 12.04 17.31
N ASP A 393 -8.10 12.06 17.15
CA ASP A 393 -7.37 13.06 16.37
C ASP A 393 -7.02 12.61 14.93
N ALA A 394 -7.43 11.39 14.60
CA ALA A 394 -7.33 10.73 13.31
C ALA A 394 -5.89 10.40 12.89
N ASP A 395 -4.91 10.38 13.79
CA ASP A 395 -3.53 9.97 13.47
C ASP A 395 -3.44 8.47 13.09
N MET A 396 -4.41 7.67 13.52
CA MET A 396 -4.49 6.23 13.26
C MET A 396 -5.10 5.85 11.90
N TRP A 397 -5.42 6.81 11.04
CA TRP A 397 -6.18 6.55 9.81
C TRP A 397 -5.51 5.52 8.89
N TYR A 398 -4.19 5.62 8.68
CA TYR A 398 -3.44 4.73 7.79
C TYR A 398 -3.39 3.30 8.35
N ASP A 399 -3.07 3.18 9.63
CA ASP A 399 -2.94 1.90 10.31
C ASP A 399 -4.29 1.18 10.42
N ALA A 400 -5.35 1.88 10.82
CA ALA A 400 -6.69 1.32 10.93
C ALA A 400 -7.23 0.87 9.56
N SER A 401 -6.98 1.66 8.51
CA SER A 401 -7.36 1.37 7.13
C SER A 401 -6.72 0.09 6.61
N GLY A 402 -5.39 0.00 6.69
CA GLY A 402 -4.68 -1.18 6.23
C GLY A 402 -4.95 -2.40 7.09
N GLN A 403 -5.11 -2.25 8.42
CA GLN A 403 -5.49 -3.37 9.28
C GLN A 403 -6.90 -3.87 9.01
N PHE A 404 -7.83 -2.99 8.67
CA PHE A 404 -9.17 -3.40 8.23
C PHE A 404 -9.06 -4.36 7.03
N LEU A 405 -8.31 -3.96 6.00
CA LEU A 405 -8.09 -4.79 4.81
C LEU A 405 -7.31 -6.06 5.14
N PHE A 406 -6.35 -5.99 6.07
CA PHE A 406 -5.62 -7.16 6.55
C PHE A 406 -6.55 -8.16 7.22
N VAL A 407 -7.43 -7.73 8.14
CA VAL A 407 -8.40 -8.63 8.76
C VAL A 407 -9.32 -9.25 7.71
N LEU A 408 -9.81 -8.45 6.78
CA LEU A 408 -10.74 -8.90 5.76
C LEU A 408 -10.09 -9.91 4.79
N ASP A 409 -8.91 -9.60 4.24
CA ASP A 409 -8.25 -10.38 3.17
C ASP A 409 -7.30 -11.47 3.69
N VAL A 410 -6.66 -11.24 4.84
CA VAL A 410 -5.61 -12.11 5.42
C VAL A 410 -6.17 -12.99 6.53
N ASN A 411 -6.93 -12.44 7.50
CA ASN A 411 -7.33 -13.20 8.68
C ASN A 411 -8.67 -13.94 8.57
N THR A 412 -9.66 -13.39 7.89
CA THR A 412 -11.06 -13.87 7.94
C THR A 412 -11.22 -15.31 7.43
N GLY A 413 -10.59 -15.66 6.30
CA GLY A 413 -10.71 -16.98 5.68
C GLY A 413 -12.16 -17.38 5.32
N GLN A 414 -12.36 -18.59 4.78
CA GLN A 414 -13.68 -19.04 4.31
C GLN A 414 -14.74 -19.08 5.41
N ASP A 415 -14.40 -19.64 6.58
CA ASP A 415 -15.34 -19.77 7.69
C ASP A 415 -15.75 -18.40 8.28
N GLY A 416 -14.81 -17.44 8.31
CA GLY A 416 -15.08 -16.09 8.79
C GLY A 416 -16.07 -15.34 7.89
N PHE A 417 -16.00 -15.52 6.57
CA PHE A 417 -16.92 -14.86 5.64
C PHE A 417 -18.37 -15.29 5.85
N ALA A 418 -18.63 -16.56 6.19
CA ALA A 418 -19.98 -17.04 6.50
C ALA A 418 -20.59 -16.36 7.74
N LYS A 419 -19.75 -15.89 8.68
CA LYS A 419 -20.18 -15.08 9.82
C LYS A 419 -20.42 -13.62 9.41
N LEU A 420 -19.50 -13.03 8.64
CA LEU A 420 -19.62 -11.64 8.18
C LEU A 420 -20.86 -11.40 7.33
N GLU A 421 -21.26 -12.36 6.48
CA GLU A 421 -22.49 -12.27 5.67
C GLU A 421 -23.78 -12.17 6.51
N LYS A 422 -23.74 -12.62 7.77
CA LYS A 422 -24.87 -12.54 8.71
C LYS A 422 -24.80 -11.31 9.61
N THR A 423 -23.71 -10.56 9.55
CA THR A 423 -23.49 -9.37 10.37
C THR A 423 -24.13 -8.16 9.70
N GLU A 424 -24.89 -7.37 10.45
CA GLU A 424 -25.48 -6.15 9.93
C GLU A 424 -24.38 -5.11 9.69
N MET A 425 -24.13 -4.77 8.42
CA MET A 425 -23.11 -3.80 8.01
C MET A 425 -23.67 -2.84 6.96
N PRO A 426 -23.15 -1.59 6.89
CA PRO A 426 -23.45 -0.65 5.80
C PRO A 426 -23.25 -1.29 4.42
N GLU A 427 -24.04 -0.84 3.43
CA GLU A 427 -24.08 -1.47 2.10
C GLU A 427 -22.69 -1.54 1.44
N TRP A 428 -21.89 -0.47 1.50
CA TRP A 428 -20.55 -0.44 0.92
C TRP A 428 -19.62 -1.53 1.49
N LYS A 429 -19.77 -1.86 2.78
CA LYS A 429 -19.01 -2.97 3.40
C LYS A 429 -19.47 -4.33 2.91
N GLN A 430 -20.76 -4.49 2.63
CA GLN A 430 -21.28 -5.75 2.06
C GLN A 430 -20.64 -6.03 0.70
N ILE A 431 -20.35 -4.99 -0.08
CA ILE A 431 -19.65 -5.12 -1.37
C ILE A 431 -18.23 -5.64 -1.14
N TRP A 432 -17.49 -5.08 -0.17
CA TRP A 432 -16.12 -5.49 0.12
C TRP A 432 -16.03 -6.92 0.68
N VAL A 433 -16.97 -7.29 1.55
CA VAL A 433 -17.10 -8.65 2.09
C VAL A 433 -17.42 -9.65 0.96
N ALA A 434 -18.41 -9.35 0.12
CA ALA A 434 -18.80 -10.22 -0.99
C ALA A 434 -17.66 -10.39 -2.01
N TYR A 435 -16.95 -9.31 -2.33
CA TYR A 435 -15.79 -9.37 -3.22
C TYR A 435 -14.62 -10.16 -2.63
N SER A 436 -14.25 -9.88 -1.37
CA SER A 436 -13.15 -10.59 -0.71
C SER A 436 -13.45 -12.08 -0.53
N LYS A 437 -14.71 -12.44 -0.27
CA LYS A 437 -15.18 -13.84 -0.30
C LYS A 437 -14.98 -14.48 -1.68
N ALA A 438 -15.35 -13.80 -2.76
CA ALA A 438 -15.18 -14.34 -4.11
C ALA A 438 -13.70 -14.57 -4.46
N VAL A 439 -12.81 -13.66 -4.03
CA VAL A 439 -11.36 -13.82 -4.15
C VAL A 439 -10.86 -14.97 -3.29
N GLU A 440 -11.40 -15.17 -2.10
CA GLU A 440 -11.06 -16.30 -1.24
C GLU A 440 -11.51 -17.66 -1.83
N THR A 441 -12.72 -17.73 -2.39
CA THR A 441 -13.23 -18.88 -3.15
C THR A 441 -12.30 -19.19 -4.33
N LEU A 442 -11.83 -18.17 -5.04
CA LEU A 442 -10.83 -18.30 -6.11
C LEU A 442 -9.51 -18.88 -5.58
N ARG A 443 -8.98 -18.36 -4.47
CA ARG A 443 -7.73 -18.84 -3.85
C ARG A 443 -7.81 -20.29 -3.34
N ALA A 444 -9.01 -20.80 -3.10
CA ALA A 444 -9.28 -22.20 -2.81
C ALA A 444 -9.39 -23.09 -4.06
N ASN A 445 -9.05 -22.58 -5.25
CA ASN A 445 -9.17 -23.24 -6.56
C ASN A 445 -10.62 -23.62 -6.94
N GLN A 446 -11.62 -22.99 -6.34
CA GLN A 446 -13.04 -23.20 -6.68
C GLN A 446 -13.46 -22.25 -7.82
N PHE A 447 -12.75 -22.32 -8.96
CA PHE A 447 -12.83 -21.33 -10.03
C PHE A 447 -14.25 -21.10 -10.57
N GLU A 448 -15.03 -22.17 -10.74
CA GLU A 448 -16.41 -22.05 -11.24
C GLU A 448 -17.32 -21.32 -10.24
N GLN A 449 -17.17 -21.62 -8.95
CA GLN A 449 -17.92 -20.93 -7.89
C GLN A 449 -17.49 -19.47 -7.78
N ALA A 450 -16.18 -19.19 -7.79
CA ALA A 450 -15.66 -17.83 -7.76
C ALA A 450 -16.15 -17.01 -8.96
N ALA A 451 -16.21 -17.58 -10.17
CA ALA A 451 -16.77 -16.91 -11.33
C ALA A 451 -18.26 -16.54 -11.14
N ARG A 452 -19.05 -17.42 -10.52
CA ARG A 452 -20.45 -17.12 -10.18
C ARG A 452 -20.56 -16.00 -9.14
N GLU A 453 -19.74 -16.06 -8.09
CA GLU A 453 -19.73 -15.05 -7.01
C GLU A 453 -19.33 -13.66 -7.56
N LEU A 454 -18.28 -13.58 -8.38
CA LEU A 454 -17.87 -12.35 -9.05
C LEU A 454 -18.94 -11.82 -10.03
N GLN A 455 -19.58 -12.71 -10.81
CA GLN A 455 -20.65 -12.30 -11.71
C GLN A 455 -21.85 -11.73 -10.93
N ASN A 456 -22.24 -12.37 -9.82
CA ASN A 456 -23.33 -11.90 -8.98
C ASN A 456 -23.01 -10.54 -8.35
N LEU A 457 -21.76 -10.35 -7.88
CA LEU A 457 -21.26 -9.08 -7.37
C LEU A 457 -21.41 -7.97 -8.42
N ILE A 458 -20.89 -8.18 -9.64
CA ILE A 458 -20.97 -7.22 -10.74
C ILE A 458 -22.44 -6.91 -11.06
N THR A 459 -23.27 -7.93 -11.25
CA THR A 459 -24.70 -7.72 -11.58
C THR A 459 -25.44 -6.89 -10.54
N ARG A 460 -25.06 -6.99 -9.26
CA ARG A 460 -25.73 -6.29 -8.17
C ARG A 460 -25.19 -4.90 -7.89
N TYR A 461 -23.89 -4.66 -8.12
CA TYR A 461 -23.19 -3.49 -7.58
C TYR A 461 -22.36 -2.69 -8.59
N ASP A 462 -22.20 -3.16 -9.83
CA ASP A 462 -21.39 -2.47 -10.84
C ASP A 462 -21.81 -1.00 -11.03
N GLY A 463 -20.81 -0.11 -11.09
CA GLY A 463 -21.01 1.34 -11.20
C GLY A 463 -21.45 2.04 -9.90
N LYS A 464 -21.65 1.30 -8.79
CA LYS A 464 -21.81 1.95 -7.48
C LYS A 464 -20.47 2.48 -7.01
N GLU A 465 -20.50 3.65 -6.38
CA GLU A 465 -19.35 4.22 -5.71
C GLU A 465 -19.14 3.50 -4.38
N ILE A 466 -18.02 2.80 -4.25
CA ILE A 466 -17.73 1.93 -3.09
C ILE A 466 -16.71 2.53 -2.14
N PHE A 467 -16.12 3.68 -2.51
CA PHE A 467 -15.13 4.39 -1.71
C PHE A 467 -15.58 5.78 -1.25
N ALA A 468 -16.71 6.32 -1.75
CA ALA A 468 -17.24 7.64 -1.37
C ALA A 468 -17.37 7.86 0.15
N ASP A 469 -17.85 6.85 0.86
CA ASP A 469 -18.02 6.90 2.33
C ASP A 469 -16.92 6.09 3.05
N SER A 470 -15.97 5.53 2.29
CA SER A 470 -14.88 4.77 2.86
C SER A 470 -13.81 5.74 3.34
N VAL A 471 -13.46 5.60 4.60
CA VAL A 471 -12.42 6.41 5.26
C VAL A 471 -11.00 6.12 4.70
N LEU A 472 -10.91 5.25 3.69
CA LEU A 472 -9.70 4.99 2.88
C LEU A 472 -9.35 6.12 1.91
N GLN A 473 -10.21 7.15 1.74
CA GLN A 473 -9.91 8.29 0.85
C GLN A 473 -8.65 9.06 1.22
N TYR A 474 -8.17 8.94 2.47
CA TYR A 474 -6.96 9.62 2.93
C TYR A 474 -5.65 8.93 2.51
N VAL A 475 -5.70 7.74 1.90
CA VAL A 475 -4.48 7.15 1.34
C VAL A 475 -3.97 8.08 0.24
N TRP A 476 -2.66 8.29 0.20
CA TRP A 476 -1.89 9.21 -0.64
C TRP A 476 -2.20 9.21 -2.15
N TYR A 477 -3.18 8.42 -2.61
CA TYR A 477 -3.63 8.32 -3.98
C TYR A 477 -5.16 8.20 -4.06
N ASP A 478 -5.81 9.33 -4.34
CA ASP A 478 -7.18 9.53 -4.85
C ASP A 478 -7.43 8.82 -6.23
N ARG A 479 -6.66 7.76 -6.54
CA ARG A 479 -6.34 7.36 -7.92
C ARG A 479 -7.06 6.12 -8.43
N MET A 480 -7.95 5.54 -7.63
CA MET A 480 -8.86 4.50 -8.10
C MET A 480 -10.30 4.90 -7.76
N ALA A 481 -10.85 5.86 -8.53
CA ALA A 481 -12.30 6.07 -8.59
C ALA A 481 -13.00 4.71 -8.80
N GLY A 482 -14.22 4.53 -8.27
CA GLY A 482 -14.95 3.25 -8.31
C GLY A 482 -14.96 2.55 -9.67
N ASP A 483 -14.92 3.32 -10.77
CA ASP A 483 -14.82 2.81 -12.15
C ASP A 483 -13.58 1.93 -12.41
N THR A 484 -12.43 2.26 -11.81
CA THR A 484 -11.20 1.48 -11.96
C THR A 484 -11.28 0.15 -11.21
N PHE A 485 -11.90 0.13 -10.02
CA PHE A 485 -12.14 -1.11 -9.28
C PHE A 485 -13.03 -2.06 -10.09
N TRP A 486 -14.17 -1.57 -10.59
CA TRP A 486 -15.10 -2.40 -11.36
C TRP A 486 -14.49 -2.91 -12.68
N TYR A 487 -13.65 -2.09 -13.33
CA TYR A 487 -12.86 -2.54 -14.48
C TYR A 487 -11.99 -3.76 -14.13
N HIS A 488 -11.24 -3.68 -13.03
CA HIS A 488 -10.37 -4.77 -12.58
C HIS A 488 -11.13 -6.01 -12.15
N VAL A 489 -12.27 -5.87 -11.45
CA VAL A 489 -13.14 -7.00 -11.08
C VAL A 489 -13.68 -7.72 -12.32
N LYS A 490 -14.04 -6.99 -13.39
CA LYS A 490 -14.48 -7.58 -14.67
C LYS A 490 -13.36 -8.33 -15.40
N GLN A 491 -12.13 -7.79 -15.38
CA GLN A 491 -10.95 -8.50 -15.91
C GLN A 491 -10.70 -9.79 -15.10
N GLN A 492 -10.75 -9.70 -13.77
CA GLN A 492 -10.59 -10.85 -12.89
C GLN A 492 -11.66 -11.92 -13.16
N LEU A 493 -12.94 -11.56 -13.32
CA LEU A 493 -13.98 -12.50 -13.72
C LEU A 493 -13.65 -13.21 -15.05
N THR A 494 -13.07 -12.49 -16.00
CA THR A 494 -12.67 -13.06 -17.30
C THR A 494 -11.56 -14.10 -17.11
N SER A 495 -10.52 -13.77 -16.34
CA SER A 495 -9.45 -14.71 -16.01
C SER A 495 -9.98 -15.93 -15.25
N VAL A 496 -10.84 -15.74 -14.25
CA VAL A 496 -11.39 -16.83 -13.44
C VAL A 496 -12.26 -17.79 -14.26
N ARG A 497 -13.05 -17.28 -15.22
CA ARG A 497 -13.80 -18.12 -16.18
C ARG A 497 -12.88 -18.97 -17.06
N LYS A 498 -11.77 -18.38 -17.52
CA LYS A 498 -10.76 -19.12 -18.27
C LYS A 498 -10.16 -20.25 -17.42
N LEU A 499 -9.82 -19.98 -16.16
CA LEU A 499 -9.31 -21.00 -15.24
C LEU A 499 -10.34 -22.10 -14.96
N ALA A 500 -11.61 -21.76 -14.77
CA ALA A 500 -12.68 -22.74 -14.59
C ALA A 500 -12.81 -23.68 -15.80
N SER A 501 -12.75 -23.13 -17.02
CA SER A 501 -12.78 -23.92 -18.26
C SER A 501 -11.57 -24.86 -18.39
N LEU A 502 -10.37 -24.36 -18.10
CA LEU A 502 -9.14 -25.16 -18.14
C LEU A 502 -9.14 -26.28 -17.08
N GLN A 503 -9.59 -25.97 -15.86
CA GLN A 503 -9.74 -26.95 -14.77
C GLN A 503 -10.71 -28.06 -15.16
N GLU A 504 -11.86 -27.71 -15.73
CA GLU A 504 -12.85 -28.71 -16.17
C GLU A 504 -12.29 -29.59 -17.31
N ALA A 505 -11.63 -28.97 -18.30
CA ALA A 505 -10.99 -29.70 -19.38
C ALA A 505 -9.91 -30.69 -18.89
N ALA A 506 -9.11 -30.29 -17.89
CA ALA A 506 -8.12 -31.15 -17.26
C ALA A 506 -8.77 -32.30 -16.46
N ASN A 507 -9.86 -32.02 -15.74
CA ASN A 507 -10.59 -33.03 -14.96
C ASN A 507 -11.22 -34.12 -15.85
N GLN A 508 -11.68 -33.76 -17.05
CA GLN A 508 -12.28 -34.69 -18.00
C GLN A 508 -11.26 -35.52 -18.80
N ALA A 509 -10.02 -35.06 -18.90
CA ALA A 509 -8.96 -35.71 -19.66
C ALA A 509 -8.27 -36.85 -18.90
N LYS A 510 -7.49 -37.67 -19.61
CA LYS A 510 -6.72 -38.81 -19.04
C LYS A 510 -5.31 -38.90 -19.62
N GLY A 511 -4.38 -39.53 -18.90
CA GLY A 511 -3.01 -39.77 -19.35
C GLY A 511 -2.28 -38.50 -19.77
N ALA A 512 -1.55 -38.56 -20.88
CA ALA A 512 -0.78 -37.42 -21.40
C ALA A 512 -1.65 -36.19 -21.73
N ASP A 513 -2.88 -36.39 -22.23
CA ASP A 513 -3.78 -35.26 -22.50
C ASP A 513 -4.19 -34.53 -21.22
N ARG A 514 -4.38 -35.26 -20.11
CA ARG A 514 -4.61 -34.66 -18.79
C ARG A 514 -3.40 -33.86 -18.33
N ALA A 515 -2.20 -34.43 -18.46
CA ALA A 515 -0.96 -33.74 -18.09
C ALA A 515 -0.80 -32.41 -18.85
N ARG A 516 -1.06 -32.42 -20.17
CA ARG A 516 -1.00 -31.22 -21.01
C ARG A 516 -2.03 -30.15 -20.60
N LYS A 517 -3.29 -30.54 -20.38
CA LYS A 517 -4.33 -29.58 -19.95
C LYS A 517 -4.10 -29.06 -18.53
N GLN A 518 -3.57 -29.90 -17.64
CA GLN A 518 -3.15 -29.47 -16.31
C GLN A 518 -1.97 -28.48 -16.39
N TYR A 519 -1.03 -28.70 -17.32
CA TYR A 519 0.02 -27.73 -17.63
C TYR A 519 -0.55 -26.40 -18.15
N GLU A 520 -1.52 -26.42 -19.05
CA GLU A 520 -2.18 -25.21 -19.56
C GLU A 520 -2.87 -24.40 -18.44
N LEU A 521 -3.54 -25.09 -17.50
CA LEU A 521 -4.12 -24.46 -16.30
C LEU A 521 -3.03 -23.80 -15.45
N ALA A 522 -1.97 -24.53 -15.12
CA ALA A 522 -0.88 -24.03 -14.29
C ALA A 522 -0.14 -22.86 -14.95
N ALA A 523 0.09 -22.93 -16.26
CA ALA A 523 0.69 -21.86 -17.05
C ALA A 523 -0.20 -20.61 -17.11
N ALA A 524 -1.52 -20.77 -17.24
CA ALA A 524 -2.45 -19.64 -17.19
C ALA A 524 -2.36 -18.89 -15.85
N ILE A 525 -2.21 -19.62 -14.74
CA ILE A 525 -2.00 -19.02 -13.41
C ILE A 525 -0.62 -18.35 -13.31
N PHE A 526 0.44 -18.98 -13.83
CA PHE A 526 1.80 -18.44 -13.81
C PHE A 526 1.93 -17.09 -14.53
N HIS A 527 1.14 -16.86 -15.59
CA HIS A 527 1.22 -15.65 -16.41
C HIS A 527 0.27 -14.52 -16.00
N ASP A 528 -0.66 -14.77 -15.07
CA ASP A 528 -1.61 -13.77 -14.61
C ASP A 528 -1.37 -13.44 -13.13
N GLU A 529 -0.56 -12.40 -12.91
CA GLU A 529 -0.12 -12.00 -11.57
C GLU A 529 -1.24 -11.43 -10.70
N PHE A 530 -2.32 -10.94 -11.32
CA PHE A 530 -3.41 -10.25 -10.62
C PHE A 530 -4.66 -11.11 -10.45
N THR A 531 -4.73 -12.30 -11.04
CA THR A 531 -5.88 -13.21 -10.87
C THR A 531 -6.26 -13.38 -9.40
N TYR A 532 -5.30 -13.58 -8.50
CA TYR A 532 -5.56 -13.83 -7.07
C TYR A 532 -5.53 -12.56 -6.19
N TYR A 533 -5.32 -11.39 -6.81
CA TYR A 533 -5.22 -10.11 -6.12
C TYR A 533 -6.58 -9.63 -5.64
N ASN A 534 -6.62 -9.10 -4.41
CA ASN A 534 -7.80 -8.42 -3.90
C ASN A 534 -7.66 -6.93 -4.22
N TYR A 535 -8.43 -6.46 -5.21
CA TYR A 535 -8.34 -5.09 -5.71
C TYR A 535 -8.76 -4.00 -4.69
N LEU A 536 -9.30 -4.36 -3.52
CA LEU A 536 -9.51 -3.43 -2.41
C LEU A 536 -8.19 -2.87 -1.83
N TRP A 537 -7.07 -3.53 -2.09
CA TRP A 537 -5.76 -3.03 -1.69
C TRP A 537 -5.23 -1.89 -2.58
N HIS A 538 -5.79 -1.65 -3.77
CA HIS A 538 -5.38 -0.55 -4.66
C HIS A 538 -3.88 -0.45 -5.00
N GLY A 539 -3.15 -1.55 -4.98
CA GLY A 539 -1.69 -1.57 -5.14
C GLY A 539 -0.91 -1.38 -3.83
N GLU A 540 -1.56 -0.91 -2.77
CA GLU A 540 -0.93 -0.50 -1.51
C GLU A 540 -0.68 -1.65 -0.52
N ARG A 541 -1.06 -2.89 -0.85
CA ARG A 541 -0.75 -4.06 -0.01
C ARG A 541 0.73 -4.09 0.36
N GLN A 542 1.61 -3.92 -0.63
CA GLN A 542 3.04 -4.02 -0.41
C GLN A 542 3.56 -2.83 0.40
N THR A 543 3.06 -1.61 0.15
CA THR A 543 3.36 -0.42 0.94
C THR A 543 2.92 -0.59 2.39
N PHE A 544 1.70 -1.06 2.63
CA PHE A 544 1.19 -1.34 3.97
C PHE A 544 2.06 -2.38 4.69
N PHE A 545 2.45 -3.43 3.97
CA PHE A 545 3.36 -4.45 4.49
C PHE A 545 4.75 -3.86 4.79
N TRP A 546 5.26 -2.95 3.94
CA TRP A 546 6.59 -2.34 4.06
C TRP A 546 6.69 -1.24 5.12
N ILE A 547 5.79 -0.25 5.08
CA ILE A 547 5.85 0.96 5.90
C ILE A 547 5.45 0.66 7.33
N GLY A 548 4.40 -0.13 7.53
CA GLY A 548 3.76 -0.14 8.84
C GLY A 548 4.12 -1.33 9.72
N GLN A 549 4.24 -2.54 9.16
CA GLN A 549 3.90 -3.71 9.99
C GLN A 549 4.74 -4.97 9.74
N ILE A 550 5.04 -5.41 8.52
CA ILE A 550 5.66 -6.74 8.33
C ILE A 550 7.16 -6.78 8.71
N ARG A 551 7.92 -5.71 8.44
CA ARG A 551 9.38 -5.72 8.68
C ARG A 551 9.74 -5.87 10.16
N GLU A 552 8.88 -5.37 11.04
CA GLU A 552 8.99 -5.47 12.50
C GLU A 552 8.06 -6.56 13.07
N MET A 553 7.24 -7.20 12.23
CA MET A 553 6.45 -8.34 12.64
C MET A 553 7.35 -9.56 12.77
N GLU A 554 7.28 -10.14 13.96
CA GLU A 554 7.57 -11.54 14.17
C GLU A 554 6.80 -12.42 13.17
N TYR A 555 7.25 -13.66 13.00
CA TYR A 555 6.55 -14.61 12.14
C TYR A 555 5.04 -14.69 12.47
N ASP A 556 4.20 -14.45 11.46
CA ASP A 556 2.74 -14.51 11.55
C ASP A 556 2.21 -15.63 10.65
N GLU A 557 1.54 -16.61 11.26
CA GLU A 557 0.98 -17.78 10.58
C GLU A 557 -0.14 -17.40 9.57
N SER A 558 -0.87 -16.32 9.83
CA SER A 558 -1.90 -15.83 8.90
C SER A 558 -1.27 -15.28 7.63
N LEU A 559 -0.12 -14.61 7.74
CA LEU A 559 0.63 -14.14 6.58
C LEU A 559 1.19 -15.30 5.76
N ASP A 560 1.74 -16.33 6.41
CA ASP A 560 2.17 -17.54 5.72
C ASP A 560 1.03 -18.17 4.91
N ARG A 561 -0.11 -18.45 5.58
CA ARG A 561 -1.30 -19.00 4.93
C ARG A 561 -1.80 -18.10 3.80
N TYR A 562 -1.77 -16.79 4.01
CA TYR A 562 -2.17 -15.81 3.01
C TYR A 562 -1.27 -15.85 1.79
N ILE A 563 0.05 -15.72 1.94
CA ILE A 563 1.00 -15.76 0.81
C ILE A 563 0.87 -17.07 0.05
N GLY A 564 0.71 -18.19 0.77
CA GLY A 564 0.47 -19.49 0.16
C GLY A 564 -0.80 -19.55 -0.71
N ARG A 565 -1.80 -18.70 -0.45
CA ARG A 565 -3.08 -18.68 -1.17
C ARG A 565 -3.16 -17.56 -2.22
N PHE A 566 -2.57 -16.41 -1.93
CA PHE A 566 -2.61 -15.20 -2.74
C PHE A 566 -1.58 -15.22 -3.87
N ASN A 567 -0.37 -15.72 -3.62
CA ASN A 567 0.72 -15.58 -4.59
C ASN A 567 0.50 -16.50 -5.81
N HIS A 568 0.37 -15.90 -7.00
CA HIS A 568 0.11 -16.65 -8.23
C HIS A 568 1.23 -17.66 -8.58
N LEU A 569 2.49 -17.40 -8.23
CA LEU A 569 3.60 -18.33 -8.46
C LEU A 569 3.51 -19.54 -7.52
N VAL A 570 3.10 -19.33 -6.26
CA VAL A 570 2.85 -20.43 -5.33
C VAL A 570 1.67 -21.29 -5.81
N GLN A 571 0.60 -20.65 -6.28
CA GLN A 571 -0.55 -21.35 -6.86
C GLN A 571 -0.18 -22.10 -8.14
N ALA A 572 0.57 -21.48 -9.05
CA ALA A 572 1.06 -22.10 -10.28
C ALA A 572 1.91 -23.34 -9.97
N LYS A 573 2.86 -23.21 -9.03
CA LYS A 573 3.72 -24.31 -8.60
C LYS A 573 2.90 -25.49 -8.10
N ARG A 574 1.90 -25.26 -7.24
CA ARG A 574 0.99 -26.32 -6.78
C ARG A 574 0.27 -27.01 -7.94
N GLN A 575 -0.20 -26.26 -8.94
CA GLN A 575 -0.86 -26.84 -10.11
C GLN A 575 0.10 -27.62 -11.01
N PHE A 576 1.37 -27.20 -11.13
CA PHE A 576 2.41 -27.98 -11.78
C PHE A 576 2.76 -29.25 -10.99
N ASP A 577 2.76 -29.19 -9.66
CA ASP A 577 3.02 -30.34 -8.77
C ASP A 577 1.94 -31.44 -8.89
N LEU A 578 0.73 -31.10 -9.36
CA LEU A 578 -0.35 -32.07 -9.65
C LEU A 578 -0.15 -32.86 -10.96
N ILE A 579 0.81 -32.47 -11.80
CA ILE A 579 1.06 -33.15 -13.08
C ILE A 579 1.79 -34.48 -12.80
N GLN A 580 1.14 -35.58 -13.18
CA GLN A 580 1.71 -36.93 -13.08
C GLN A 580 2.76 -37.15 -14.16
N LEU A 581 4.03 -36.95 -13.81
CA LEU A 581 5.18 -36.97 -14.74
C LEU A 581 5.39 -38.32 -15.44
N ASP A 582 4.93 -39.41 -14.84
CA ASP A 582 4.94 -40.77 -15.41
C ASP A 582 3.87 -40.97 -16.50
N GLN A 583 2.83 -40.13 -16.50
CA GLN A 583 1.77 -40.13 -17.51
C GLN A 583 1.93 -39.02 -18.56
N ALA A 584 2.79 -38.04 -18.30
CA ALA A 584 3.06 -36.94 -19.22
C ALA A 584 3.93 -37.40 -20.40
N ASP A 585 3.69 -36.83 -21.59
CA ASP A 585 4.68 -36.92 -22.67
C ASP A 585 5.97 -36.16 -22.28
N PRO A 586 7.14 -36.50 -22.87
CA PRO A 586 8.42 -35.93 -22.46
C PRO A 586 8.47 -34.40 -22.52
N GLU A 587 7.80 -33.78 -23.49
CA GLU A 587 7.78 -32.33 -23.66
C GLU A 587 6.99 -31.67 -22.52
N THR A 588 5.77 -32.15 -22.25
CA THR A 588 4.94 -31.66 -21.15
C THR A 588 5.63 -31.89 -19.79
N GLY A 589 6.25 -33.05 -19.58
CA GLY A 589 6.98 -33.37 -18.36
C GLY A 589 8.18 -32.45 -18.12
N ALA A 590 8.97 -32.19 -19.16
CA ALA A 590 10.10 -31.26 -19.08
C ALA A 590 9.63 -29.81 -18.82
N LYS A 591 8.59 -29.35 -19.54
CA LYS A 591 8.00 -28.03 -19.33
C LYS A 591 7.47 -27.86 -17.90
N ALA A 592 6.77 -28.86 -17.36
CA ALA A 592 6.24 -28.80 -15.99
C ALA A 592 7.37 -28.63 -14.95
N LEU A 593 8.45 -29.41 -15.06
CA LEU A 593 9.60 -29.28 -14.15
C LEU A 593 10.32 -27.95 -14.33
N PHE A 594 10.51 -27.50 -15.58
CA PHE A 594 11.14 -26.21 -15.84
C PHE A 594 10.32 -25.04 -15.26
N SER A 595 9.00 -25.05 -15.46
CA SER A 595 8.09 -24.03 -14.92
C SER A 595 8.03 -24.04 -13.39
N ARG A 596 8.13 -25.21 -12.74
CA ARG A 596 8.28 -25.30 -11.26
C ARG A 596 9.53 -24.58 -10.80
N ALA A 597 10.68 -24.86 -11.40
CA ALA A 597 11.94 -24.21 -11.05
C ALA A 597 11.89 -22.69 -11.34
N LEU A 598 11.20 -22.26 -12.39
CA LEU A 598 10.94 -20.84 -12.66
C LEU A 598 10.06 -20.18 -11.58
N CYS A 599 9.06 -20.88 -11.04
CA CYS A 599 8.26 -20.37 -9.92
C CYS A 599 9.15 -20.10 -8.71
N ASP A 600 9.99 -21.07 -8.33
CA ASP A 600 10.90 -20.93 -7.18
C ASP A 600 11.92 -19.81 -7.39
N SER A 601 12.51 -19.75 -8.59
CA SER A 601 13.41 -18.67 -9.02
C SER A 601 12.74 -17.29 -8.86
N LYS A 602 11.54 -17.11 -9.41
CA LYS A 602 10.81 -15.84 -9.33
C LYS A 602 10.38 -15.51 -7.90
N LEU A 603 10.00 -16.51 -7.10
CA LEU A 603 9.64 -16.33 -5.69
C LEU A 603 10.81 -15.77 -4.87
N THR A 604 12.06 -16.11 -5.21
CA THR A 604 13.23 -15.49 -4.56
C THR A 604 13.35 -13.98 -4.78
N GLN A 605 12.61 -13.43 -5.75
CA GLN A 605 12.62 -12.02 -6.15
C GLN A 605 11.29 -11.29 -5.88
N TYR A 606 10.25 -11.98 -5.42
CA TYR A 606 8.86 -11.48 -5.39
C TYR A 606 8.56 -10.46 -4.28
N GLY A 607 9.47 -10.30 -3.30
CA GLY A 607 9.33 -9.36 -2.18
C GLY A 607 9.68 -10.01 -0.85
N GLN A 608 9.84 -9.21 0.22
CA GLN A 608 10.19 -9.73 1.55
C GLN A 608 9.06 -10.56 2.16
N GLU A 609 7.81 -10.35 1.78
CA GLU A 609 6.67 -11.09 2.31
C GLU A 609 6.73 -12.60 1.99
N VAL A 610 7.41 -13.00 0.90
CA VAL A 610 7.55 -14.41 0.56
C VAL A 610 8.41 -15.16 1.59
N SER A 611 9.27 -14.45 2.33
CA SER A 611 10.05 -15.05 3.42
C SER A 611 9.18 -15.60 4.57
N PHE A 612 7.93 -15.14 4.70
CA PHE A 612 6.95 -15.69 5.64
C PHE A 612 6.34 -17.02 5.16
N HIS A 613 6.50 -17.35 3.88
CA HIS A 613 5.97 -18.59 3.30
C HIS A 613 7.07 -19.60 2.94
N SER A 614 8.21 -19.13 2.44
CA SER A 614 9.36 -19.98 2.14
C SER A 614 10.64 -19.15 2.19
N THR A 615 11.69 -19.76 2.72
CA THR A 615 12.99 -19.11 2.83
C THR A 615 13.65 -19.11 1.46
N ARG A 616 14.50 -18.11 1.18
CA ARG A 616 15.26 -18.11 -0.07
C ARG A 616 16.12 -19.37 -0.20
N ALA A 617 16.72 -19.86 0.88
CA ALA A 617 17.46 -21.12 0.91
C ALA A 617 16.60 -22.32 0.48
N ALA A 618 15.36 -22.43 0.99
CA ALA A 618 14.44 -23.50 0.65
C ALA A 618 14.01 -23.42 -0.82
N LEU A 619 13.63 -22.24 -1.31
CA LEU A 619 13.28 -22.03 -2.71
C LEU A 619 14.42 -22.39 -3.66
N LEU A 620 15.66 -22.00 -3.33
CA LEU A 620 16.82 -22.36 -4.15
C LEU A 620 17.14 -23.86 -4.12
N THR A 621 16.88 -24.52 -2.99
CA THR A 621 17.02 -25.97 -2.87
C THR A 621 15.97 -26.67 -3.74
N ASP A 622 14.71 -26.26 -3.65
CA ASP A 622 13.62 -26.79 -4.49
C ASP A 622 13.88 -26.57 -5.99
N LEU A 623 14.45 -25.41 -6.36
CA LEU A 623 14.87 -25.11 -7.73
C LEU A 623 15.93 -26.11 -8.22
N VAL A 624 16.99 -26.32 -7.44
CA VAL A 624 18.09 -27.24 -7.78
C VAL A 624 17.59 -28.69 -7.86
N ASP A 625 16.81 -29.14 -6.88
CA ASP A 625 16.25 -30.50 -6.86
C ASP A 625 15.32 -30.75 -8.04
N THR A 626 14.48 -29.77 -8.38
CA THR A 626 13.60 -29.84 -9.56
C THR A 626 14.41 -29.84 -10.86
N GLY A 627 15.49 -29.06 -10.93
CA GLY A 627 16.40 -29.02 -12.07
C GLY A 627 17.12 -30.35 -12.29
N GLU A 628 17.68 -30.94 -11.24
CA GLU A 628 18.30 -32.28 -11.34
C GLU A 628 17.27 -33.35 -11.71
N GLN A 629 16.02 -33.22 -11.23
CA GLN A 629 14.95 -34.11 -11.64
C GLN A 629 14.65 -34.01 -13.15
N LEU A 630 14.63 -32.79 -13.72
CA LEU A 630 14.45 -32.56 -15.15
C LEU A 630 15.60 -33.19 -15.94
N LEU A 631 16.84 -32.87 -15.57
CA LEU A 631 18.03 -33.35 -16.27
C LEU A 631 18.17 -34.87 -16.23
N LYS A 632 17.68 -35.51 -15.15
CA LYS A 632 17.67 -36.97 -15.01
C LYS A 632 16.58 -37.62 -15.86
N ARG A 633 15.37 -37.05 -15.90
CA ARG A 633 14.22 -37.65 -16.60
C ARG A 633 14.17 -37.33 -18.09
N TYR A 634 14.59 -36.13 -18.46
CA TYR A 634 14.47 -35.57 -19.81
C TYR A 634 15.80 -34.95 -20.27
N PRO A 635 16.91 -35.71 -20.30
CA PRO A 635 18.22 -35.18 -20.66
C PRO A 635 18.28 -34.62 -22.09
N ASP A 636 17.45 -35.11 -22.99
CA ASP A 636 17.40 -34.67 -24.40
C ASP A 636 16.41 -33.49 -24.62
N SER A 637 15.83 -32.94 -23.56
CA SER A 637 14.92 -31.79 -23.67
C SER A 637 15.67 -30.53 -24.11
N GLU A 638 15.03 -29.73 -24.96
CA GLU A 638 15.49 -28.37 -25.32
C GLU A 638 15.48 -27.38 -24.14
N LEU A 639 15.03 -27.80 -22.95
CA LEU A 639 15.04 -26.99 -21.72
C LEU A 639 16.18 -27.40 -20.76
N ALA A 640 16.95 -28.42 -21.09
CA ALA A 640 17.97 -28.97 -20.19
C ALA A 640 19.17 -28.02 -20.01
N ASP A 641 19.61 -27.37 -21.09
CA ASP A 641 20.60 -26.29 -21.10
C ASP A 641 20.13 -25.05 -20.34
N ASP A 642 18.90 -24.59 -20.60
CA ASP A 642 18.28 -23.47 -19.89
C ASP A 642 18.14 -23.77 -18.39
N MET A 643 17.82 -25.01 -18.03
CA MET A 643 17.77 -25.45 -16.64
C MET A 643 19.15 -25.38 -15.97
N LEU A 644 20.20 -25.88 -16.65
CA LEU A 644 21.58 -25.79 -16.13
C LEU A 644 22.02 -24.35 -15.93
N LEU A 645 21.68 -23.46 -16.88
CA LEU A 645 21.98 -22.04 -16.78
C LEU A 645 21.19 -21.36 -15.66
N LEU A 646 19.91 -21.71 -15.49
CA LEU A 646 19.06 -21.22 -14.41
C LEU A 646 19.62 -21.63 -13.04
N MET A 647 19.95 -22.91 -12.84
CA MET A 647 20.56 -23.42 -11.61
C MET A 647 21.89 -22.70 -11.32
N TYR A 648 22.75 -22.54 -12.32
CA TYR A 648 24.03 -21.84 -12.19
C TYR A 648 23.87 -20.41 -11.68
N ARG A 649 22.90 -19.66 -12.24
CA ARG A 649 22.66 -18.26 -11.85
C ARG A 649 22.34 -18.10 -10.35
N TYR A 650 21.88 -19.16 -9.67
CA TYR A 650 21.53 -19.12 -8.26
C TYR A 650 22.50 -19.84 -7.32
N ASN A 651 23.15 -20.92 -7.76
CA ASN A 651 24.10 -21.66 -6.90
C ASN A 651 25.58 -21.31 -7.18
N ASN A 652 25.87 -20.67 -8.32
CA ASN A 652 27.21 -20.32 -8.81
C ASN A 652 28.18 -21.53 -8.90
N ASP A 653 27.65 -22.73 -9.15
CA ASP A 653 28.41 -23.97 -9.28
C ASP A 653 28.96 -24.13 -10.71
N ASP A 654 30.27 -24.01 -10.86
CA ASP A 654 30.94 -24.11 -12.16
C ASP A 654 30.78 -25.50 -12.80
N ALA A 655 30.49 -26.55 -12.02
CA ALA A 655 30.20 -27.86 -12.58
C ALA A 655 28.97 -27.84 -13.49
N LEU A 656 27.99 -26.97 -13.24
CA LEU A 656 26.80 -26.84 -14.09
C LEU A 656 27.12 -26.20 -15.44
N ILE A 657 27.97 -25.17 -15.46
CA ILE A 657 28.45 -24.55 -16.71
C ILE A 657 29.27 -25.56 -17.51
N GLN A 658 30.15 -26.32 -16.86
CA GLN A 658 30.91 -27.38 -17.54
C GLN A 658 30.00 -28.46 -18.12
N ARG A 659 28.99 -28.89 -17.35
CA ARG A 659 27.97 -29.84 -17.83
C ARG A 659 27.20 -29.29 -19.03
N LEU A 660 26.79 -28.02 -18.99
CA LEU A 660 26.11 -27.34 -20.10
C LEU A 660 26.98 -27.33 -21.35
N LEU A 661 28.23 -26.87 -21.24
CA LEU A 661 29.14 -26.77 -22.39
C LEU A 661 29.57 -28.15 -22.93
N THR A 662 29.58 -29.18 -22.09
CA THR A 662 29.95 -30.55 -22.50
C THR A 662 28.79 -31.26 -23.20
N HIS A 663 27.59 -31.21 -22.62
CA HIS A 663 26.44 -31.98 -23.10
C HIS A 663 25.59 -31.21 -24.12
N TYR A 664 25.59 -29.87 -24.06
CA TYR A 664 24.78 -28.99 -24.93
C TYR A 664 25.63 -27.90 -25.61
N PRO A 665 26.75 -28.24 -26.28
CA PRO A 665 27.71 -27.25 -26.81
C PRO A 665 27.15 -26.35 -27.94
N LYS A 666 26.01 -26.74 -28.52
CA LYS A 666 25.35 -26.04 -29.64
C LYS A 666 24.08 -25.28 -29.21
N SER A 667 23.74 -25.29 -27.93
CA SER A 667 22.63 -24.51 -27.40
C SER A 667 22.86 -23.01 -27.56
N ASP A 668 21.78 -22.24 -27.58
CA ASP A 668 21.83 -20.77 -27.46
C ASP A 668 22.36 -20.35 -26.08
N SER A 669 22.00 -21.10 -25.03
CA SER A 669 22.52 -20.95 -23.66
C SER A 669 24.04 -21.19 -23.53
N ALA A 670 24.68 -21.94 -24.43
CA ALA A 670 26.14 -22.17 -24.41
C ALA A 670 26.96 -20.90 -24.65
N ALA A 671 26.45 -19.95 -25.44
CA ALA A 671 27.12 -18.68 -25.66
C ALA A 671 27.15 -17.83 -24.37
N GLU A 672 26.03 -17.80 -23.64
CA GLU A 672 25.94 -17.12 -22.36
C GLU A 672 26.82 -17.81 -21.30
N ALA A 673 26.80 -19.14 -21.25
CA ALA A 673 27.65 -19.92 -20.33
C ALA A 673 29.16 -19.61 -20.52
N LYS A 674 29.64 -19.53 -21.77
CA LYS A 674 31.03 -19.14 -22.09
C LYS A 674 31.35 -17.71 -21.63
N LYS A 675 30.40 -16.80 -21.76
CA LYS A 675 30.54 -15.41 -21.32
C LYS A 675 30.63 -15.33 -19.79
N LEU A 676 29.74 -16.00 -19.06
CA LEU A 676 29.76 -16.03 -17.59
C LEU A 676 31.06 -16.62 -17.04
N GLN A 677 31.58 -17.67 -17.69
CA GLN A 677 32.87 -18.26 -17.33
C GLN A 677 34.05 -17.28 -17.54
N SER A 678 34.03 -16.45 -18.59
CA SER A 678 35.11 -15.49 -18.85
C SER A 678 35.06 -14.27 -17.93
N GLU A 679 33.86 -13.79 -17.58
CA GLU A 679 33.64 -12.69 -16.63
C GLU A 679 34.06 -13.05 -15.20
N LYS A 680 33.86 -14.30 -14.78
CA LYS A 680 34.30 -14.78 -13.47
C LYS A 680 35.84 -14.76 -13.34
N ASN A 681 36.54 -15.12 -14.42
CA ASN A 681 38.00 -15.14 -14.46
C ASN A 681 38.63 -13.74 -14.41
N THR A 682 37.91 -12.70 -14.83
CA THR A 682 38.38 -11.30 -14.77
C THR A 682 38.06 -10.60 -13.45
N THR A 683 37.12 -11.13 -12.66
CA THR A 683 36.64 -10.52 -11.41
C THR A 683 37.27 -11.14 -10.15
N ALA A 684 38.44 -11.78 -10.26
CA ALA A 684 39.13 -12.53 -9.19
C ALA A 684 39.62 -11.68 -7.98
N GLY A 685 39.11 -10.46 -7.80
CA GLY A 685 39.40 -9.56 -6.68
C GLY A 685 38.52 -9.82 -5.44
N GLY A 686 38.80 -10.90 -4.71
CA GLY A 686 38.87 -10.94 -3.24
C GLY A 686 37.64 -10.74 -2.34
N GLN A 687 36.46 -10.32 -2.79
CA GLN A 687 35.27 -10.31 -1.92
C GLN A 687 34.50 -11.63 -2.02
N GLN A 688 34.57 -12.44 -0.96
CA GLN A 688 33.67 -13.57 -0.76
C GLN A 688 32.23 -13.03 -0.82
N GLN A 689 31.55 -13.26 -1.95
CA GLN A 689 30.10 -13.04 -2.03
C GLN A 689 29.46 -13.92 -0.96
N PRO A 690 28.56 -13.39 -0.11
CA PRO A 690 27.80 -14.22 0.83
C PRO A 690 27.17 -15.39 0.06
N SER A 691 27.14 -16.57 0.67
CA SER A 691 26.46 -17.72 0.07
C SER A 691 25.08 -17.29 -0.43
N PRO A 692 24.69 -17.56 -1.68
CA PRO A 692 23.38 -17.18 -2.20
C PRO A 692 22.24 -17.87 -1.43
N PHE A 693 22.56 -18.94 -0.70
CA PHE A 693 21.64 -19.66 0.18
C PHE A 693 21.51 -19.03 1.56
N LEU A 694 22.43 -18.16 1.99
CA LEU A 694 22.33 -17.54 3.32
C LEU A 694 21.10 -16.62 3.35
N SER A 695 20.14 -16.97 4.19
CA SER A 695 18.83 -16.33 4.26
C SER A 695 18.49 -16.05 5.71
N ARG A 696 18.05 -14.82 6.01
CA ARG A 696 17.47 -14.51 7.32
C ARG A 696 16.09 -15.16 7.44
N LEU A 697 15.77 -15.63 8.63
CA LEU A 697 14.50 -16.24 8.97
C LEU A 697 13.65 -15.29 9.82
N PRO A 698 12.35 -15.14 9.49
CA PRO A 698 11.42 -14.59 10.46
C PRO A 698 11.26 -15.59 11.62
N TYR A 699 11.19 -15.07 12.83
CA TYR A 699 10.94 -15.86 14.04
C TYR A 699 9.90 -15.17 14.90
N GLN A 700 9.27 -15.94 15.79
CA GLN A 700 8.34 -15.42 16.78
C GLN A 700 8.93 -15.53 18.17
N GLN A 701 8.98 -14.44 18.92
CA GLN A 701 9.41 -14.42 20.31
C GLN A 701 8.20 -14.70 21.20
N LEU A 702 8.39 -15.58 22.18
CA LEU A 702 7.33 -16.01 23.08
C LEU A 702 7.68 -15.65 24.52
N SER A 703 6.67 -15.22 25.26
CA SER A 703 6.78 -15.16 26.72
C SER A 703 6.64 -16.56 27.32
N GLN A 704 7.09 -16.74 28.56
CA GLN A 704 6.94 -18.02 29.26
C GLN A 704 5.48 -18.44 29.45
N ASP A 705 4.60 -17.44 29.61
CA ASP A 705 3.17 -17.62 29.84
C ASP A 705 2.35 -17.44 28.55
N ASP A 706 3.00 -17.48 27.38
CA ASP A 706 2.33 -17.30 26.10
C ASP A 706 1.33 -18.44 25.86
N TRP A 707 0.07 -18.07 25.59
CA TRP A 707 -1.02 -19.02 25.39
C TRP A 707 -0.82 -19.92 24.16
N LYS A 708 0.05 -19.53 23.21
CA LYS A 708 0.40 -20.33 22.03
C LYS A 708 1.47 -21.38 22.32
N LEU A 709 2.05 -21.40 23.52
CA LEU A 709 3.09 -22.35 23.90
C LEU A 709 2.48 -23.71 24.25
N PRO A 710 2.83 -24.81 23.54
CA PRO A 710 2.36 -26.14 23.90
C PRO A 710 2.78 -26.50 25.32
N ALA A 711 1.92 -27.20 26.07
CA ALA A 711 2.19 -27.56 27.47
C ALA A 711 3.52 -28.34 27.64
N THR A 712 3.88 -29.15 26.65
CA THR A 712 5.16 -29.88 26.57
C THR A 712 6.36 -28.93 26.50
N VAL A 713 6.29 -27.92 25.63
CA VAL A 713 7.33 -26.90 25.48
C VAL A 713 7.39 -25.98 26.70
N ALA A 714 6.26 -25.60 27.27
CA ALA A 714 6.20 -24.79 28.49
C ALA A 714 6.88 -25.50 29.66
N LYS A 715 6.60 -26.79 29.84
CA LYS A 715 7.26 -27.64 30.84
C LYS A 715 8.76 -27.76 30.56
N TRP A 716 9.14 -28.09 29.32
CA TRP A 716 10.54 -28.18 28.89
C TRP A 716 11.30 -26.88 29.20
N TYR A 717 10.71 -25.73 28.89
CA TYR A 717 11.30 -24.41 29.11
C TYR A 717 11.44 -24.06 30.60
N ALA A 718 10.45 -24.43 31.42
CA ALA A 718 10.46 -24.22 32.87
C ALA A 718 11.50 -25.09 33.60
N GLU A 719 11.76 -26.31 33.12
CA GLU A 719 12.76 -27.22 33.68
C GLU A 719 14.20 -26.71 33.51
N LYS A 720 14.44 -25.83 32.55
CA LYS A 720 15.75 -25.21 32.30
C LYS A 720 16.01 -24.03 33.24
N LYS A 721 16.16 -24.24 34.55
CA LYS A 721 16.39 -23.12 35.50
C LYS A 721 17.67 -22.33 35.16
N PRO A 722 17.73 -21.01 35.47
CA PRO A 722 18.98 -20.24 35.37
C PRO A 722 20.10 -20.97 36.10
N SER A 723 21.25 -21.08 35.42
CA SER A 723 22.44 -21.73 35.95
C SER A 723 23.62 -20.77 35.90
N ASP A 724 24.74 -21.12 36.54
CA ASP A 724 25.97 -20.33 36.44
C ASP A 724 26.60 -20.37 35.05
N LYS A 725 26.01 -21.11 34.10
CA LYS A 725 26.49 -21.26 32.72
C LYS A 725 25.38 -20.91 31.72
N LEU A 726 25.80 -20.32 30.60
CA LEU A 726 24.99 -20.15 29.40
C LEU A 726 24.42 -21.51 28.94
N MET A 727 23.13 -21.51 28.61
CA MET A 727 22.44 -22.68 28.08
C MET A 727 21.73 -22.33 26.78
N GLU A 728 22.01 -23.17 25.77
CA GLU A 728 21.39 -23.15 24.46
C GLU A 728 20.64 -24.46 24.28
N ALA A 729 19.35 -24.41 23.94
CA ALA A 729 18.53 -25.62 23.81
C ALA A 729 17.52 -25.50 22.67
N VAL A 730 17.19 -26.65 22.07
CA VAL A 730 16.22 -26.78 20.99
C VAL A 730 15.22 -27.90 21.31
N ILE A 731 13.96 -27.69 20.94
CA ILE A 731 12.93 -28.75 20.91
C ILE A 731 12.04 -28.55 19.68
N GLU A 732 11.58 -29.64 19.08
CA GLU A 732 10.58 -29.63 18.02
C GLU A 732 9.25 -30.16 18.56
N GLU A 733 8.16 -29.46 18.27
CA GLU A 733 6.81 -29.86 18.66
C GLU A 733 5.77 -29.28 17.69
N SER A 734 4.83 -30.11 17.24
CA SER A 734 3.70 -29.70 16.39
C SER A 734 4.08 -28.92 15.11
N GLY A 735 5.20 -29.28 14.48
CA GLY A 735 5.69 -28.61 13.26
C GLY A 735 6.45 -27.32 13.50
N TRP A 736 6.77 -26.98 14.75
CA TRP A 736 7.56 -25.83 15.15
C TRP A 736 8.87 -26.25 15.82
N THR A 737 9.93 -25.50 15.56
CA THR A 737 11.21 -25.60 16.27
C THR A 737 11.33 -24.42 17.22
N TYR A 738 11.58 -24.71 18.49
CA TYR A 738 11.73 -23.74 19.57
C TYR A 738 13.19 -23.64 19.97
N PHE A 739 13.69 -22.42 20.09
CA PHE A 739 15.06 -22.12 20.54
C PHE A 739 14.99 -21.37 21.86
N ALA A 740 15.70 -21.87 22.86
CA ALA A 740 15.81 -21.23 24.17
C ALA A 740 17.26 -20.84 24.43
N ILE A 741 17.48 -19.56 24.78
CA ILE A 741 18.77 -19.04 25.23
C ILE A 741 18.58 -18.54 26.66
N LYS A 742 19.33 -19.16 27.58
CA LYS A 742 19.38 -18.74 28.98
C LYS A 742 20.79 -18.29 29.31
N PRO A 743 20.98 -17.02 29.66
CA PRO A 743 22.30 -16.45 29.81
C PRO A 743 22.89 -16.85 31.18
N GLU A 744 24.15 -16.49 31.41
CA GLU A 744 24.73 -16.52 32.75
C GLU A 744 24.03 -15.52 33.69
N LYS A 745 24.09 -15.78 35.00
CA LYS A 745 23.47 -14.90 36.01
C LYS A 745 23.94 -13.45 35.86
N GLY A 746 22.99 -12.52 35.77
CA GLY A 746 23.27 -11.09 35.62
C GLY A 746 23.51 -10.62 34.18
N LYS A 747 23.20 -11.46 33.19
CA LYS A 747 23.16 -11.10 31.77
C LYS A 747 21.74 -11.25 31.22
N VAL A 748 21.45 -10.56 30.13
CA VAL A 748 20.19 -10.66 29.37
C VAL A 748 20.52 -11.09 27.94
N PRO A 749 19.94 -12.18 27.40
CA PRO A 749 20.17 -12.55 26.03
C PRO A 749 19.29 -11.71 25.11
N THR A 750 19.77 -11.39 23.92
CA THR A 750 18.95 -10.81 22.86
C THR A 750 19.28 -11.52 21.56
N ILE A 751 18.25 -11.97 20.85
CA ILE A 751 18.42 -12.57 19.52
C ILE A 751 18.72 -11.44 18.54
N SER A 752 19.88 -11.51 17.89
CA SER A 752 20.29 -10.54 16.88
C SER A 752 19.90 -10.98 15.47
N GLY A 753 19.66 -12.28 15.28
CA GLY A 753 19.14 -12.82 14.04
C GLY A 753 19.09 -14.34 14.03
N LEU A 754 18.33 -14.87 13.07
CA LEU A 754 18.32 -16.27 12.73
C LEU A 754 18.59 -16.38 11.23
N GLU A 755 19.57 -17.19 10.83
CA GLU A 755 19.91 -17.40 9.43
C GLU A 755 19.94 -18.89 9.09
N VAL A 756 19.67 -19.21 7.84
CA VAL A 756 19.86 -20.56 7.29
C VAL A 756 20.68 -20.51 6.03
N ASP A 757 21.51 -21.53 5.82
CA ASP A 757 22.03 -21.87 4.50
C ASP A 757 21.41 -23.20 4.02
N HIS A 758 21.94 -23.79 2.95
CA HIS A 758 21.43 -25.06 2.41
C HIS A 758 21.46 -26.21 3.44
N ASN A 759 22.40 -26.18 4.39
CA ASN A 759 22.65 -27.27 5.32
C ASN A 759 22.37 -26.91 6.78
N ASN A 760 22.61 -25.67 7.20
CA ASN A 760 22.69 -25.33 8.62
C ASN A 760 21.75 -24.19 9.00
N THR A 761 21.38 -24.17 10.28
CA THR A 761 20.69 -23.06 10.93
C THR A 761 21.66 -22.36 11.89
N TYR A 762 21.69 -21.03 11.87
CA TYR A 762 22.54 -20.20 12.70
C TYR A 762 21.68 -19.27 13.57
N VAL A 763 21.76 -19.44 14.89
CA VAL A 763 21.09 -18.59 15.87
C VAL A 763 22.10 -17.58 16.41
N TYR A 764 21.95 -16.31 16.06
CA TYR A 764 22.83 -15.24 16.53
C TYR A 764 22.20 -14.52 17.72
N TYR A 765 22.99 -14.30 18.76
CA TYR A 765 22.54 -13.59 19.95
C TYR A 765 23.70 -12.87 20.62
N TRP A 766 23.41 -11.83 21.40
CA TRP A 766 24.39 -11.21 22.29
C TRP A 766 23.91 -11.28 23.75
N LEU A 767 24.86 -11.13 24.67
CA LEU A 767 24.61 -11.09 26.10
C LEU A 767 24.90 -9.68 26.63
N SER A 768 23.86 -8.98 27.06
CA SER A 768 23.97 -7.63 27.58
C SER A 768 23.94 -7.58 29.10
N ASP A 769 24.53 -6.53 29.66
CA ASP A 769 24.33 -6.18 31.07
C ASP A 769 22.95 -5.49 31.21
N PRO A 770 22.05 -5.99 32.08
CA PRO A 770 20.72 -5.40 32.26
C PRO A 770 20.78 -3.90 32.57
N SER A 771 21.85 -3.43 33.23
CA SER A 771 22.02 -2.00 33.56
C SER A 771 22.32 -1.10 32.35
N LYS A 772 22.66 -1.68 31.21
CA LYS A 772 23.04 -0.97 29.97
C LYS A 772 22.00 -1.08 28.87
N THR A 773 20.87 -1.74 29.12
CA THR A 773 19.85 -1.99 28.10
C THR A 773 18.47 -1.62 28.60
N ASN A 774 17.62 -1.10 27.70
CA ASN A 774 16.18 -0.92 27.95
C ASN A 774 15.38 -2.23 27.89
N VAL A 775 16.04 -3.39 27.82
CA VAL A 775 15.37 -4.70 27.82
C VAL A 775 14.77 -4.92 29.20
N ARG A 776 13.50 -5.35 29.27
CA ARG A 776 12.81 -5.54 30.54
C ARG A 776 13.61 -6.47 31.45
N SER A 777 13.80 -6.07 32.70
CA SER A 777 14.58 -6.81 33.70
C SER A 777 13.97 -8.16 34.12
N ASP A 778 12.79 -8.50 33.60
CA ASP A 778 12.12 -9.78 33.83
C ASP A 778 12.45 -10.84 32.76
N GLN A 779 13.17 -10.49 31.70
CA GLN A 779 13.62 -11.42 30.66
C GLN A 779 14.94 -12.10 31.06
N ASP A 780 14.89 -12.99 32.06
CA ASP A 780 16.02 -13.84 32.42
C ASP A 780 16.38 -14.85 31.31
N CYS A 781 15.53 -14.99 30.28
CA CYS A 781 15.64 -15.98 29.22
C CYS A 781 14.94 -15.46 27.96
N VAL A 782 15.39 -15.89 26.77
CA VAL A 782 14.67 -15.68 25.50
C VAL A 782 14.22 -17.03 24.93
N LEU A 783 12.96 -17.07 24.52
CA LEU A 783 12.35 -18.19 23.80
C LEU A 783 11.83 -17.68 22.46
N ILE A 784 12.30 -18.28 21.37
CA ILE A 784 11.77 -18.01 20.03
C ILE A 784 11.30 -19.31 19.38
N ARG A 785 10.40 -19.21 18.40
CA ARG A 785 9.99 -20.33 17.55
C ARG A 785 9.96 -19.98 16.07
N VAL A 786 10.16 -21.00 15.25
CA VAL A 786 10.11 -20.92 13.78
C VAL A 786 9.43 -22.17 13.22
N PRO A 787 8.69 -22.09 12.10
CA PRO A 787 8.18 -23.27 11.44
C PRO A 787 9.33 -24.23 11.07
N THR A 788 9.22 -25.50 11.44
CA THR A 788 10.28 -26.50 11.21
C THR A 788 10.61 -26.62 9.72
N ARG A 789 9.62 -26.40 8.84
CA ARG A 789 9.77 -26.43 7.38
C ARG A 789 10.72 -25.36 6.81
N PHE A 790 11.10 -24.35 7.61
CA PHE A 790 12.08 -23.34 7.21
C PHE A 790 13.52 -23.76 7.51
N LEU A 791 13.70 -24.77 8.35
CA LEU A 791 15.01 -25.21 8.79
C LEU A 791 15.54 -26.31 7.86
N PRO A 792 16.79 -26.22 7.39
CA PRO A 792 17.45 -27.33 6.72
C PRO A 792 17.67 -28.50 7.69
N LYS A 793 17.91 -29.69 7.15
CA LYS A 793 18.10 -30.93 7.94
C LYS A 793 19.44 -31.05 8.66
N GLY A 794 20.39 -30.14 8.44
CA GLY A 794 21.71 -30.23 9.06
C GLY A 794 21.76 -29.58 10.45
N GLU A 795 22.92 -29.05 10.82
CA GLU A 795 23.19 -28.67 12.20
C GLU A 795 22.58 -27.31 12.57
N ILE A 796 22.11 -27.22 13.81
CA ILE A 796 21.75 -25.95 14.46
C ILE A 796 22.98 -25.46 15.25
N ARG A 797 23.41 -24.24 14.96
CA ARG A 797 24.60 -23.62 15.55
C ARG A 797 24.24 -22.30 16.21
N PHE A 798 24.49 -22.21 17.51
CA PHE A 798 24.35 -20.97 18.25
C PHE A 798 25.65 -20.17 18.17
N ARG A 799 25.55 -18.86 17.96
CA ARG A 799 26.68 -17.95 17.79
C ARG A 799 26.50 -16.72 18.65
N LEU A 800 27.41 -16.57 19.63
CA LEU A 800 27.55 -15.34 20.39
C LEU A 800 28.15 -14.26 19.46
N ALA A 801 27.38 -13.19 19.24
CA ALA A 801 27.70 -12.09 18.31
C ALA A 801 28.71 -11.10 18.88
#